data_AF-A0A7K6JRH6-F1
#
_entry.id   AF-A0A7K6JRH6-F1
#
_cell.length_a   1.000
_cell.length_b   1.000
_cell.length_c   1.000
_cell.angle_alpha   90.00
_cell.angle_beta   90.00
_cell.angle_gamma   90.00
#
_symmetry.space_group_name_H-M   'P 1'
#
loop_
_entity.id
_entity.type
_entity.pdbx_description
1 polymer ?
#
loop_
_entity_poly.entity_id
_entity_poly.type
_entity_poly.pdbx_seq_one_letter_code
_entity_poly.pdbx_strand_id
1 'polypeptide(L)'
;MITLTELKCLADAQSSYHILKPWWDVFWYYLTMIMLLLAVLAGALQLTQTRVLCCLPCKLEFDNHCAVPWDLVKANLNMTASSTAPIIIPLKIQNYLHRQQYSYIDAVCYERQLHWFAKFFPYLVLLHTFIFAACSNFWLYYPSTSSRLEHFVAVLQKCFDSPWTTRALSETVAEQSARKLPIAKSKTVISSPQSSGDIGASRQSLPYSQHGLETTGRENSSVLDKKEGEQAKAIFEKVKKFRVHAEEKDVVYTVYMKQIIVKVFVVVIIVIYVPYYLSFITLEIDCVVNVQAFTGYKRYQCVYSLAEIFKVLASFYVVLVIFYGLTCTYSLWWMLRSSLKQYSFEKLREKSNYTDIPDVKNDFAFILHLADQYDPLYSQRFSIFLSDLSENELKQINLNNEWSVEKLKNKLVRNSQDKTELHLFMLNGLPDSVFELTEIEVLSLELIPEAKLPSAVTQLVNLKELNVYHSSLTMDYPAVNFLEENLKTLRLKSSEMGRIPFWVFHLKNLQELCLTGYFMLDHHNSIYNDGFQGLKNLRSIHLKNNLSRIPQVITDLLPSLQHLSINNEGNKLIVLNNLKKLVNLRTLELICCDLERIPHSIFTLNNLHEIDLKENNLRTVEEIISFQHLKNLCCLKLWHNSISYVPVQIGALSNLEQLYLNYNNIKNVPLQLFLCRKLHYLDLSYNKLTSIPEEIGYLTNLQYLALTKNHIEMLPDGLFQCKKLQFLLLGNNSLMNLSPFVGQLLNLVHLELVGNYLESLPAELEECQFLKRNNLIVEERLLKTLPPRVRERLQACSDKS
;
A
#
# COMPACT_ATOMS: atom_id res chain seq x y z
N MET A 1 25.65 -30.29 -47.26
CA MET A 1 26.45 -29.14 -46.78
C MET A 1 25.51 -28.25 -45.98
N ILE A 2 25.83 -27.98 -44.73
CA ILE A 2 25.08 -27.02 -43.90
C ILE A 2 25.42 -25.64 -44.42
N THR A 3 24.42 -24.84 -44.79
CA THR A 3 24.63 -23.48 -45.31
C THR A 3 24.89 -22.51 -44.16
N LEU A 4 25.81 -21.55 -44.34
CA LEU A 4 26.14 -20.51 -43.35
C LEU A 4 24.90 -19.72 -42.86
N THR A 5 23.82 -19.71 -43.65
CA THR A 5 22.53 -19.09 -43.34
C THR A 5 21.75 -19.79 -42.23
N GLU A 6 21.84 -21.11 -42.09
CA GLU A 6 21.17 -21.86 -41.01
C GLU A 6 21.83 -21.60 -39.65
N LEU A 7 23.12 -21.30 -39.67
CA LEU A 7 23.91 -20.85 -38.53
C LEU A 7 23.52 -19.45 -38.02
N LYS A 8 22.99 -18.60 -38.90
CA LYS A 8 22.52 -17.25 -38.56
C LYS A 8 21.26 -17.29 -37.69
N CYS A 9 20.36 -18.25 -37.90
CA CYS A 9 19.16 -18.43 -37.08
C CYS A 9 19.50 -18.76 -35.61
N LEU A 10 20.61 -19.47 -35.35
CA LEU A 10 21.10 -19.73 -33.99
C LEU A 10 21.67 -18.47 -33.32
N ALA A 11 22.12 -17.48 -34.10
CA ALA A 11 22.66 -16.22 -33.61
C ALA A 11 21.57 -15.18 -33.33
N ASP A 12 20.56 -15.06 -34.20
CA ASP A 12 19.52 -14.01 -34.09
C ASP A 12 18.62 -14.17 -32.87
N ALA A 13 18.34 -15.41 -32.45
CA ALA A 13 17.53 -15.71 -31.26
C ALA A 13 18.23 -15.39 -29.92
N GLN A 14 19.50 -14.99 -29.94
CA GLN A 14 20.29 -14.69 -28.74
C GLN A 14 20.23 -13.22 -28.28
N SER A 15 19.66 -12.33 -29.10
CA SER A 15 19.70 -10.87 -28.88
C SER A 15 18.79 -10.40 -27.74
N SER A 16 17.64 -11.05 -27.50
CA SER A 16 16.67 -10.66 -26.46
C SER A 16 17.10 -11.00 -25.04
N TYR A 17 18.03 -11.95 -24.86
CA TYR A 17 18.44 -12.48 -23.55
C TYR A 17 19.85 -12.07 -23.13
N HIS A 18 20.46 -11.06 -23.77
CA HIS A 18 21.85 -10.67 -23.50
C HIS A 18 22.10 -10.30 -22.02
N ILE A 19 21.10 -9.72 -21.35
CA ILE A 19 21.16 -9.29 -19.94
C ILE A 19 21.37 -10.48 -18.98
N LEU A 20 21.00 -11.69 -19.41
CA LEU A 20 21.07 -12.91 -18.60
C LEU A 20 22.30 -13.78 -18.90
N LYS A 21 23.20 -13.33 -19.78
CA LYS A 21 24.39 -14.08 -20.20
C LYS A 21 25.65 -13.50 -19.54
N PRO A 22 26.23 -14.20 -18.56
CA PRO A 22 27.53 -13.84 -18.03
C PRO A 22 28.65 -14.03 -19.06
N TRP A 23 29.84 -13.53 -18.74
CA TRP A 23 30.99 -13.58 -19.65
C TRP A 23 31.38 -15.00 -20.09
N TRP A 24 31.16 -16.03 -19.26
CA TRP A 24 31.46 -17.42 -19.62
C TRP A 24 30.52 -17.98 -20.68
N ASP A 25 29.22 -17.65 -20.64
CA ASP A 25 28.25 -18.08 -21.65
C ASP A 25 28.56 -17.46 -23.01
N VAL A 26 28.99 -16.19 -23.02
CA VAL A 26 29.47 -15.49 -24.22
C VAL A 26 30.72 -16.18 -24.76
N PHE A 27 31.66 -16.55 -23.89
CA PHE A 27 32.88 -17.24 -24.29
C PHE A 27 32.62 -18.64 -24.86
N TRP A 28 31.70 -19.41 -24.25
CA TRP A 28 31.26 -20.70 -24.76
C TRP A 28 30.70 -20.60 -26.17
N TYR A 29 29.88 -19.58 -26.44
CA TYR A 29 29.32 -19.36 -27.76
C TYR A 29 30.42 -19.20 -28.82
N TYR A 30 31.38 -18.30 -28.59
CA TYR A 30 32.49 -18.10 -29.54
C TYR A 30 33.36 -19.36 -29.71
N LEU A 31 33.67 -20.07 -28.63
CA LEU A 31 34.41 -21.34 -28.72
C LEU A 31 33.65 -22.39 -29.54
N THR A 32 32.34 -22.54 -29.33
CA THR A 32 31.52 -23.48 -30.13
C THR A 32 31.49 -23.10 -31.61
N MET A 33 31.48 -21.80 -31.95
CA MET A 33 31.54 -21.33 -33.33
C MET A 33 32.89 -21.64 -33.99
N ILE A 34 34.00 -21.48 -33.26
CA ILE A 34 35.34 -21.85 -33.75
C ILE A 34 35.44 -23.36 -33.96
N MET A 35 34.94 -24.17 -33.02
CA MET A 35 34.92 -25.62 -33.17
C MET A 35 34.06 -26.08 -34.36
N LEU A 36 32.94 -25.40 -34.61
CA LEU A 36 32.07 -25.68 -35.76
C LEU A 36 32.75 -25.32 -37.07
N LEU A 37 33.45 -24.17 -37.14
CA LEU A 37 34.27 -23.79 -38.29
C LEU A 37 35.35 -24.85 -38.57
N LEU A 38 36.00 -25.36 -37.52
CA LEU A 38 36.99 -26.43 -37.62
C LEU A 38 36.37 -27.72 -38.18
N ALA A 39 35.19 -28.11 -37.70
CA ALA A 39 34.46 -29.29 -38.18
C ALA A 39 34.12 -29.17 -39.67
N VAL A 40 33.59 -28.01 -40.09
CA VAL A 40 33.22 -27.75 -41.48
C VAL A 40 34.45 -27.71 -42.38
N LEU A 41 35.54 -27.07 -41.95
CA LEU A 41 36.81 -27.04 -42.68
C LEU A 41 37.38 -28.46 -42.84
N ALA A 42 37.45 -29.24 -41.77
CA ALA A 42 37.95 -30.60 -41.80
C ALA A 42 37.08 -31.51 -42.69
N GLY A 43 35.75 -31.34 -42.64
CA GLY A 43 34.80 -32.08 -43.48
C GLY A 43 34.91 -31.71 -44.96
N ALA A 44 35.08 -30.41 -45.27
CA ALA A 44 35.32 -29.95 -46.63
C ALA A 44 36.64 -30.49 -47.19
N LEU A 45 37.73 -30.48 -46.41
CA LEU A 45 39.00 -31.08 -46.80
C LEU A 45 38.87 -32.59 -47.08
N GLN A 46 38.08 -33.29 -46.26
CA GLN A 46 37.85 -34.72 -46.45
C GLN A 46 37.03 -35.03 -47.72
N LEU A 47 36.01 -34.23 -48.03
CA LEU A 47 35.12 -34.45 -49.17
C LEU A 47 35.69 -33.96 -50.50
N THR A 48 36.54 -32.94 -50.49
CA THR A 48 37.10 -32.34 -51.72
C THR A 48 38.31 -33.08 -52.26
N GLN A 49 39.09 -33.75 -51.40
CA GLN A 49 40.25 -34.50 -51.87
C GLN A 49 39.81 -35.78 -52.59
N THR A 50 39.94 -35.81 -53.91
CA THR A 50 39.58 -36.94 -54.77
C THR A 50 40.46 -38.18 -54.58
N ARG A 51 41.63 -38.03 -53.92
CA ARG A 51 42.56 -39.13 -53.61
C ARG A 51 43.06 -38.99 -52.19
N VAL A 52 42.27 -39.51 -51.26
CA VAL A 52 42.57 -39.48 -49.82
C VAL A 52 43.67 -40.48 -49.46
N LEU A 53 43.72 -41.61 -50.16
CA LEU A 53 44.69 -42.68 -49.95
C LEU A 53 45.31 -43.06 -51.30
N CYS A 54 46.64 -43.18 -51.33
CA CYS A 54 47.39 -43.65 -52.49
C CYS A 54 48.15 -44.91 -52.12
N CYS A 55 47.77 -46.05 -52.68
CA CYS A 55 48.32 -47.36 -52.37
C CYS A 55 49.17 -47.91 -53.52
N LEU A 56 50.37 -48.41 -53.20
CA LEU A 56 51.27 -49.05 -54.15
C LEU A 56 51.51 -50.51 -53.75
N PRO A 57 51.49 -51.47 -54.70
CA PRO A 57 51.74 -52.87 -54.41
C PRO A 57 53.18 -53.10 -53.99
N CYS A 58 53.36 -53.97 -53.00
CA CYS A 58 54.67 -54.41 -52.56
C CYS A 58 55.16 -55.63 -53.34
N LYS A 59 56.38 -55.59 -53.88
CA LYS A 59 57.02 -56.72 -54.60
C LYS A 59 57.93 -57.59 -53.74
N LEU A 60 58.56 -57.01 -52.71
CA LEU A 60 59.53 -57.66 -51.85
C LEU A 60 59.02 -57.57 -50.40
N GLU A 61 58.71 -58.73 -49.83
CA GLU A 61 58.29 -58.85 -48.43
C GLU A 61 59.49 -59.31 -47.62
N PHE A 62 59.87 -58.54 -46.60
CA PHE A 62 60.93 -58.89 -45.66
C PHE A 62 60.40 -58.66 -44.25
N ASP A 63 60.42 -59.70 -43.42
CA ASP A 63 60.02 -59.64 -42.00
C ASP A 63 58.65 -58.99 -41.75
N ASN A 64 57.63 -59.46 -42.48
CA ASN A 64 56.26 -58.92 -42.43
C ASN A 64 56.13 -57.42 -42.73
N HIS A 65 57.09 -56.81 -43.42
CA HIS A 65 57.00 -55.43 -43.92
C HIS A 65 57.31 -55.38 -45.42
N CYS A 66 56.83 -54.32 -46.08
CA CYS A 66 57.21 -54.04 -47.45
C CYS A 66 58.64 -53.50 -47.50
N ALA A 67 59.58 -54.30 -48.01
CA ALA A 67 60.95 -53.84 -48.16
C ALA A 67 61.10 -53.07 -49.48
N VAL A 68 61.60 -51.84 -49.39
CA VAL A 68 62.02 -51.09 -50.57
C VAL A 68 63.36 -51.71 -51.01
N PRO A 69 63.66 -51.87 -52.31
CA PRO A 69 64.93 -52.44 -52.77
C PRO A 69 66.20 -51.79 -52.17
N TRP A 70 66.07 -50.59 -51.61
CA TRP A 70 67.13 -49.88 -50.89
C TRP A 70 67.55 -50.51 -49.56
N ASP A 71 66.62 -51.15 -48.83
CA ASP A 71 66.91 -51.78 -47.54
C ASP A 71 67.78 -53.04 -47.71
N LEU A 72 67.62 -53.73 -48.84
CA LEU A 72 68.49 -54.82 -49.29
C LEU A 72 69.91 -54.35 -49.67
N VAL A 73 70.05 -53.13 -50.20
CA VAL A 73 71.37 -52.54 -50.51
C VAL A 73 72.09 -52.12 -49.23
N LYS A 74 71.37 -51.57 -48.23
CA LYS A 74 71.93 -51.28 -46.90
C LYS A 74 72.37 -52.52 -46.14
N ALA A 75 71.62 -53.62 -46.24
CA ALA A 75 72.02 -54.91 -45.65
C ALA A 75 73.26 -55.50 -46.32
N ASN A 76 73.39 -55.37 -47.66
CA ASN A 76 74.57 -55.83 -48.41
C ASN A 76 75.81 -54.94 -48.23
N LEU A 77 75.64 -53.65 -47.88
CA LEU A 77 76.76 -52.74 -47.59
C LEU A 77 77.50 -53.08 -46.29
N ASN A 78 76.93 -53.90 -45.40
CA ASN A 78 77.60 -54.37 -44.19
C ASN A 78 78.56 -55.56 -44.40
N MET A 79 78.72 -56.10 -45.63
CA MET A 79 79.58 -57.25 -45.90
C MET A 79 80.77 -57.04 -46.85
N THR A 80 80.97 -55.86 -47.45
CA THR A 80 82.21 -55.57 -48.18
C THR A 80 82.62 -54.10 -48.09
N ALA A 81 83.56 -53.79 -47.20
CA ALA A 81 84.27 -52.52 -47.20
C ALA A 81 85.30 -52.52 -48.34
N SER A 82 84.99 -51.87 -49.46
CA SER A 82 86.01 -51.37 -50.38
C SER A 82 85.51 -50.12 -51.11
N SER A 83 86.38 -49.13 -51.21
CA SER A 83 86.14 -47.78 -51.68
C SER A 83 85.91 -47.72 -53.18
N THR A 84 84.67 -47.52 -53.60
CA THR A 84 84.24 -46.80 -54.82
C THR A 84 82.74 -46.57 -54.68
N ALA A 85 82.29 -45.32 -54.73
CA ALA A 85 80.86 -44.99 -54.66
C ALA A 85 80.15 -45.58 -55.88
N PRO A 86 79.18 -46.51 -55.74
CA PRO A 86 78.42 -46.98 -56.88
C PRO A 86 77.45 -45.88 -57.33
N ILE A 87 77.51 -45.52 -58.60
CA ILE A 87 76.52 -44.69 -59.27
C ILE A 87 75.20 -45.47 -59.26
N ILE A 88 74.24 -45.02 -58.45
CA ILE A 88 72.92 -45.63 -58.36
C ILE A 88 72.08 -45.20 -59.56
N ILE A 89 71.76 -46.16 -60.42
CA ILE A 89 70.76 -46.00 -61.49
C ILE A 89 69.38 -46.12 -60.85
N PRO A 90 68.44 -45.17 -61.05
CA PRO A 90 67.08 -45.31 -60.54
C PRO A 90 66.38 -46.49 -61.22
N LEU A 91 66.15 -47.58 -60.49
CA LEU A 91 65.34 -48.71 -60.94
C LEU A 91 63.88 -48.27 -61.08
N LYS A 92 63.43 -48.09 -62.32
CA LYS A 92 62.00 -47.88 -62.63
C LYS A 92 61.25 -49.20 -62.39
N ILE A 93 60.43 -49.24 -61.34
CA ILE A 93 59.61 -50.40 -61.03
C ILE A 93 58.35 -50.39 -61.92
N GLN A 94 58.17 -51.40 -62.77
CA GLN A 94 56.95 -51.60 -63.55
C GLN A 94 56.04 -52.66 -62.90
N ASN A 95 54.87 -52.27 -62.40
CA ASN A 95 53.95 -53.15 -61.65
C ASN A 95 52.85 -53.81 -62.49
N TYR A 96 52.79 -53.52 -63.81
CA TYR A 96 51.80 -54.09 -64.75
C TYR A 96 50.32 -54.02 -64.32
N LEU A 97 49.96 -53.03 -63.49
CA LEU A 97 48.59 -52.77 -63.06
C LEU A 97 47.95 -51.62 -63.85
N HIS A 98 46.67 -51.77 -64.20
CA HIS A 98 45.90 -50.71 -64.83
C HIS A 98 45.50 -49.63 -63.80
N ARG A 99 45.34 -48.37 -64.24
CA ARG A 99 44.97 -47.25 -63.35
C ARG A 99 43.68 -47.49 -62.57
N GLN A 100 42.70 -48.16 -63.16
CA GLN A 100 41.44 -48.52 -62.49
C GLN A 100 41.65 -49.51 -61.33
N GLN A 101 42.62 -50.42 -61.45
CA GLN A 101 42.94 -51.38 -60.39
C GLN A 101 43.59 -50.66 -59.19
N TYR A 102 44.43 -49.65 -59.43
CA TYR A 102 44.93 -48.79 -58.35
C TYR A 102 43.79 -48.09 -57.60
N SER A 103 42.84 -47.48 -58.32
CA SER A 103 41.68 -46.84 -57.68
C SER A 103 40.80 -47.83 -56.89
N TYR A 104 40.69 -49.08 -57.33
CA TYR A 104 40.03 -50.14 -56.57
C TYR A 104 40.80 -50.49 -55.29
N ILE A 105 42.13 -50.66 -55.37
CA ILE A 105 42.98 -50.93 -54.21
C ILE A 105 42.90 -49.79 -53.20
N ASP A 106 42.99 -48.53 -53.66
CA ASP A 106 42.86 -47.33 -52.82
C ASP A 106 41.53 -47.37 -52.04
N ALA A 107 40.41 -47.69 -52.70
CA ALA A 107 39.11 -47.78 -52.06
C ALA A 107 39.00 -48.94 -51.05
N VAL A 108 39.54 -50.12 -51.37
CA VAL A 108 39.51 -51.29 -50.47
C VAL A 108 40.40 -51.08 -49.24
N CYS A 109 41.60 -50.53 -49.43
CA CYS A 109 42.51 -50.19 -48.34
C CYS A 109 41.97 -49.05 -47.48
N TYR A 110 41.37 -48.04 -48.10
CA TYR A 110 40.64 -47.00 -47.37
C TYR A 110 39.55 -47.62 -46.51
N GLU A 111 38.75 -48.55 -47.03
CA GLU A 111 37.63 -49.07 -46.27
C GLU A 111 38.04 -50.03 -45.14
N ARG A 112 39.01 -50.91 -45.39
CA ARG A 112 39.35 -51.99 -44.45
C ARG A 112 40.49 -51.68 -43.47
N GLN A 113 41.44 -50.82 -43.85
CA GLN A 113 42.69 -50.64 -43.09
C GLN A 113 42.84 -49.24 -42.49
N LEU A 114 42.24 -48.20 -43.09
CA LEU A 114 42.25 -46.88 -42.48
C LEU A 114 41.41 -46.87 -41.20
N HIS A 115 42.01 -46.42 -40.09
CA HIS A 115 41.35 -46.34 -38.81
C HIS A 115 40.08 -45.47 -38.86
N TRP A 116 38.97 -45.95 -38.27
CA TRP A 116 37.65 -45.30 -38.35
C TRP A 116 37.67 -43.85 -37.86
N PHE A 117 38.48 -43.54 -36.83
CA PHE A 117 38.59 -42.19 -36.29
C PHE A 117 39.07 -41.19 -37.35
N ALA A 118 40.02 -41.55 -38.21
CA ALA A 118 40.50 -40.67 -39.28
C ALA A 118 39.42 -40.38 -40.32
N LYS A 119 38.52 -41.35 -40.57
CA LYS A 119 37.38 -41.19 -41.49
C LYS A 119 36.25 -40.36 -40.91
N PHE A 120 35.98 -40.49 -39.62
CA PHE A 120 34.80 -39.87 -39.01
C PHE A 120 35.12 -38.64 -38.16
N PHE A 121 36.39 -38.26 -38.01
CA PHE A 121 36.82 -37.14 -37.17
C PHE A 121 36.02 -35.85 -37.40
N PRO A 122 35.85 -35.32 -38.63
CA PRO A 122 35.11 -34.08 -38.81
C PRO A 122 33.63 -34.17 -38.41
N TYR A 123 33.01 -35.33 -38.63
CA TYR A 123 31.62 -35.60 -38.26
C TYR A 123 31.46 -35.75 -36.74
N LEU A 124 32.44 -36.33 -36.06
CA LEU A 124 32.47 -36.41 -34.59
C LEU A 124 32.60 -35.02 -33.97
N VAL A 125 33.52 -34.19 -34.48
CA VAL A 125 33.66 -32.80 -34.04
C VAL A 125 32.34 -32.05 -34.26
N LEU A 126 31.73 -32.21 -35.44
CA LEU A 126 30.42 -31.60 -35.73
C LEU A 126 29.34 -32.04 -34.72
N LEU A 127 29.23 -33.34 -34.43
CA LEU A 127 28.30 -33.87 -33.45
C LEU A 127 28.52 -33.26 -32.06
N HIS A 128 29.77 -33.21 -31.60
CA HIS A 128 30.11 -32.60 -30.32
C HIS A 128 29.74 -31.12 -30.27
N THR A 129 30.01 -30.38 -31.34
CA THR A 129 29.67 -28.96 -31.41
C THR A 129 28.16 -28.73 -31.33
N PHE A 130 27.35 -29.60 -31.94
CA PHE A 130 25.90 -29.53 -31.80
C PHE A 130 25.43 -29.88 -30.39
N ILE A 131 26.04 -30.87 -29.74
CA ILE A 131 25.74 -31.19 -28.34
C ILE A 131 26.04 -29.98 -27.45
N PHE A 132 27.21 -29.34 -27.59
CA PHE A 132 27.55 -28.14 -26.82
C PHE A 132 26.63 -26.95 -27.10
N ALA A 133 26.27 -26.71 -28.36
CA ALA A 133 25.35 -25.64 -28.74
C ALA A 133 23.92 -25.89 -28.20
N ALA A 134 23.41 -27.12 -28.32
CA ALA A 134 22.10 -27.51 -27.83
C ALA A 134 22.03 -27.42 -26.29
N CYS A 135 23.02 -27.98 -25.58
CA CYS A 135 23.08 -27.91 -24.12
C CYS A 135 23.21 -26.46 -23.61
N SER A 136 23.85 -25.56 -24.36
CA SER A 136 23.99 -24.16 -23.95
C SER A 136 22.70 -23.36 -24.08
N ASN A 137 21.84 -23.72 -25.05
CA ASN A 137 20.61 -22.98 -25.33
C ASN A 137 19.35 -23.65 -24.76
N PHE A 138 19.44 -24.88 -24.24
CA PHE A 138 18.28 -25.65 -23.79
C PHE A 138 17.40 -24.90 -22.78
N TRP A 139 18.02 -24.27 -21.78
CA TRP A 139 17.29 -23.54 -20.74
C TRP A 139 16.57 -22.28 -21.24
N LEU A 140 16.97 -21.71 -22.39
CA LEU A 140 16.33 -20.54 -22.99
C LEU A 140 15.06 -20.91 -23.77
N TYR A 141 15.03 -22.09 -24.41
CA TYR A 141 13.91 -22.53 -25.25
C TYR A 141 12.93 -23.47 -24.55
N TYR A 142 13.33 -24.09 -23.43
CA TYR A 142 12.47 -25.02 -22.72
C TYR A 142 11.25 -24.27 -22.14
N PRO A 143 9.99 -24.62 -22.49
CA PRO A 143 8.82 -23.77 -22.21
C PRO A 143 8.62 -23.41 -20.73
N SER A 144 8.95 -24.33 -19.81
CA SER A 144 8.78 -24.09 -18.37
C SER A 144 9.83 -23.14 -17.78
N THR A 145 10.98 -22.94 -18.44
CA THR A 145 12.00 -21.97 -18.04
C THR A 145 11.87 -20.68 -18.84
N SER A 146 11.68 -20.79 -20.16
CA SER A 146 11.54 -19.66 -21.10
C SER A 146 10.48 -18.66 -20.66
N SER A 147 9.28 -19.11 -20.29
CA SER A 147 8.19 -18.21 -19.86
C SER A 147 8.55 -17.33 -18.65
N ARG A 148 9.32 -17.88 -17.70
CA ARG A 148 9.80 -17.13 -16.52
C ARG A 148 10.87 -16.12 -16.90
N LEU A 149 11.77 -16.51 -17.80
CA LEU A 149 12.86 -15.65 -18.27
C LEU A 149 12.33 -14.48 -19.10
N GLU A 150 11.40 -14.74 -20.02
CA GLU A 150 10.75 -13.69 -20.82
C GLU A 150 10.02 -12.69 -19.92
N HIS A 151 9.25 -13.18 -18.94
CA HIS A 151 8.56 -12.31 -18.01
C HIS A 151 9.53 -11.51 -17.14
N PHE A 152 10.61 -12.12 -16.67
CA PHE A 152 11.65 -11.43 -15.91
C PHE A 152 12.30 -10.32 -16.73
N VAL A 153 12.77 -10.61 -17.95
CA VAL A 153 13.43 -9.63 -18.82
C VAL A 153 12.47 -8.49 -19.16
N ALA A 154 11.21 -8.79 -19.45
CA ALA A 154 10.21 -7.77 -19.74
C ALA A 154 9.90 -6.86 -18.54
N VAL A 155 9.88 -7.39 -17.31
CA VAL A 155 9.72 -6.59 -16.10
C VAL A 155 10.99 -5.78 -15.84
N LEU A 156 12.17 -6.39 -15.95
CA LEU A 156 13.44 -5.75 -15.69
C LEU A 156 13.70 -4.56 -16.63
N GLN A 157 13.41 -4.71 -17.93
CA GLN A 157 13.50 -3.61 -18.91
C GLN A 157 12.55 -2.46 -18.54
N LYS A 158 11.30 -2.76 -18.17
CA LYS A 158 10.34 -1.73 -17.73
C LYS A 158 10.77 -1.03 -16.45
N CYS A 159 11.35 -1.76 -15.50
CA CYS A 159 11.92 -1.16 -14.30
C CYS A 159 13.09 -0.23 -14.66
N PHE A 160 13.93 -0.63 -15.61
CA PHE A 160 15.06 0.17 -16.06
C PHE A 160 14.62 1.44 -16.80
N ASP A 161 13.62 1.35 -17.67
CA ASP A 161 13.12 2.49 -18.46
C ASP A 161 12.28 3.48 -17.65
N SER A 162 11.83 3.11 -16.44
CA SER A 162 10.93 3.92 -15.63
C SER A 162 11.62 5.17 -15.03
N PRO A 163 11.16 6.40 -15.36
CA PRO A 163 11.70 7.65 -14.81
C PRO A 163 11.62 7.76 -13.27
N TRP A 164 10.66 7.05 -12.66
CA TRP A 164 10.53 6.94 -11.21
C TRP A 164 11.82 6.43 -10.54
N THR A 165 12.49 5.42 -11.12
CA THR A 165 13.69 4.84 -10.51
C THR A 165 14.85 5.82 -10.50
N THR A 166 15.01 6.58 -11.59
CA THR A 166 16.04 7.63 -11.66
C THR A 166 15.80 8.72 -10.63
N ARG A 167 14.53 9.09 -10.38
CA ARG A 167 14.17 10.06 -9.35
C ARG A 167 14.47 9.53 -7.95
N ALA A 168 13.96 8.35 -7.60
CA ALA A 168 14.18 7.75 -6.29
C ALA A 168 15.69 7.57 -5.99
N LEU A 169 16.48 7.14 -6.99
CA LEU A 169 17.95 7.09 -6.86
C LEU A 169 18.56 8.48 -6.68
N SER A 170 18.13 9.50 -7.44
CA SER A 170 18.66 10.86 -7.32
C SER A 170 18.40 11.48 -5.94
N GLU A 171 17.23 11.22 -5.34
CA GLU A 171 16.87 11.70 -4.01
C GLU A 171 17.78 11.06 -2.94
N THR A 172 18.06 9.75 -3.04
CA THR A 172 19.02 9.10 -2.14
C THR A 172 20.46 9.64 -2.28
N VAL A 173 20.87 10.07 -3.47
CA VAL A 173 22.21 10.61 -3.73
C VAL A 173 22.34 12.07 -3.28
N ALA A 174 21.31 12.89 -3.49
CA ALA A 174 21.28 14.30 -3.06
C ALA A 174 21.39 14.41 -1.53
N GLU A 175 20.67 13.58 -0.78
CA GLU A 175 20.72 13.59 0.69
C GLU A 175 22.06 13.08 1.24
N GLN A 176 22.77 12.21 0.51
CA GLN A 176 24.13 11.79 0.87
C GLN A 176 25.16 12.90 0.67
N SER A 177 24.98 13.76 -0.33
CA SER A 177 25.84 14.94 -0.49
C SER A 177 25.63 15.95 0.64
N ALA A 178 24.42 16.09 1.17
CA ALA A 178 24.14 16.90 2.35
C ALA A 178 24.78 16.34 3.64
N ARG A 179 24.91 15.00 3.77
CA ARG A 179 25.56 14.34 4.92
C ARG A 179 27.10 14.41 4.91
N LYS A 180 27.75 14.85 3.82
CA LYS A 180 29.21 14.92 3.70
C LYS A 180 29.72 16.37 3.65
N LEU A 181 29.76 17.06 4.79
CA LEU A 181 30.65 18.21 5.01
C LEU A 181 31.72 17.83 6.07
N PRO A 182 33.02 18.11 5.86
CA PRO A 182 34.08 17.55 6.70
C PRO A 182 34.36 18.41 7.95
N ILE A 183 34.47 17.73 9.10
CA ILE A 183 35.06 18.27 10.33
C ILE A 183 36.55 18.56 10.07
N ALA A 184 36.89 19.85 10.03
CA ALA A 184 38.28 20.30 10.01
C ALA A 184 38.97 19.93 11.34
N LYS A 185 40.02 19.12 11.24
CA LYS A 185 40.92 18.81 12.35
C LYS A 185 41.74 20.06 12.71
N SER A 186 41.42 20.74 13.80
CA SER A 186 42.35 21.64 14.48
C SER A 186 43.18 20.86 15.49
N LYS A 187 44.48 20.74 15.24
CA LYS A 187 45.50 20.33 16.20
C LYS A 187 45.62 21.42 17.28
N THR A 188 45.46 21.07 18.56
CA THR A 188 46.16 21.75 19.66
C THR A 188 46.27 20.86 20.90
N VAL A 189 47.53 20.49 21.13
CA VAL A 189 48.28 20.07 22.32
C VAL A 189 47.59 20.11 23.71
N ILE A 190 47.86 19.03 24.44
CA ILE A 190 47.57 18.68 25.85
C ILE A 190 48.33 19.59 26.85
N SER A 191 47.65 20.04 27.93
CA SER A 191 48.16 19.96 29.32
C SER A 191 47.14 20.45 30.38
N SER A 192 46.42 19.49 31.00
CA SER A 192 46.37 19.14 32.44
C SER A 192 46.00 20.23 33.53
N PRO A 193 45.61 19.83 34.78
CA PRO A 193 44.33 20.24 35.40
C PRO A 193 44.45 20.87 36.82
N GLN A 194 43.36 21.48 37.30
CA GLN A 194 43.00 21.79 38.72
C GLN A 194 41.68 22.62 38.67
N SER A 195 40.68 22.58 39.55
CA SER A 195 40.41 21.91 40.83
C SER A 195 38.98 22.33 41.28
N SER A 196 38.30 21.45 42.04
CA SER A 196 37.31 21.71 43.12
C SER A 196 36.01 22.51 42.89
N GLY A 197 34.89 21.96 43.37
CA GLY A 197 33.82 22.76 44.02
C GLY A 197 32.36 22.41 43.73
N ASP A 198 31.87 21.32 44.32
CA ASP A 198 30.55 21.11 44.94
C ASP A 198 29.18 21.57 44.35
N ILE A 199 28.32 20.54 44.22
CA ILE A 199 26.90 20.40 44.63
C ILE A 199 25.81 21.18 43.87
N GLY A 200 24.91 20.42 43.22
CA GLY A 200 23.56 20.88 42.85
C GLY A 200 22.78 19.89 41.99
N ALA A 201 21.72 19.29 42.55
CA ALA A 201 20.85 18.26 41.97
C ALA A 201 20.25 18.59 40.57
N SER A 202 20.08 17.57 39.71
CA SER A 202 18.86 17.38 38.90
C SER A 202 18.91 16.18 37.94
N ARG A 203 17.85 15.37 38.00
CA ARG A 203 17.17 14.64 36.91
C ARG A 203 18.04 13.82 35.92
N GLN A 204 18.03 12.52 36.13
CA GLN A 204 18.26 11.52 35.08
C GLN A 204 17.12 11.59 34.05
N SER A 205 17.36 12.25 32.92
CA SER A 205 16.62 12.06 31.68
C SER A 205 17.34 11.03 30.82
N LEU A 206 16.59 10.00 30.42
CA LEU A 206 16.97 9.05 29.37
C LEU A 206 17.09 9.78 28.02
N PRO A 207 17.94 9.30 27.09
CA PRO A 207 18.34 10.08 25.92
C PRO A 207 17.26 10.04 24.83
N TYR A 208 16.67 11.21 24.55
CA TYR A 208 15.90 11.45 23.33
C TYR A 208 16.90 11.76 22.21
N SER A 209 16.93 10.92 21.17
CA SER A 209 17.73 11.15 19.96
C SER A 209 17.23 12.39 19.24
N GLN A 210 17.97 13.49 19.35
CA GLN A 210 17.84 14.65 18.48
C GLN A 210 18.21 14.26 17.05
N HIS A 211 17.22 14.11 16.19
CA HIS A 211 17.38 14.33 14.75
C HIS A 211 16.64 15.63 14.38
N GLY A 212 17.31 16.75 14.65
CA GLY A 212 17.02 18.02 14.01
C GLY A 212 18.16 18.34 13.07
N LEU A 213 17.90 18.34 11.77
CA LEU A 213 18.50 19.28 10.82
C LEU A 213 17.71 19.21 9.49
N GLU A 214 16.92 20.28 9.28
CA GLU A 214 16.71 21.02 8.03
C GLU A 214 16.57 20.26 6.70
N THR A 215 15.36 20.35 6.12
CA THR A 215 15.15 20.36 4.66
C THR A 215 14.21 21.50 4.27
N THR A 216 14.63 22.74 4.53
CA THR A 216 14.06 23.91 3.84
C THR A 216 14.88 24.18 2.59
N GLY A 217 14.33 23.82 1.43
CA GLY A 217 14.93 24.09 0.12
C GLY A 217 14.94 22.87 -0.80
N ARG A 218 13.77 22.37 -1.21
CA ARG A 218 13.68 21.48 -2.39
C ARG A 218 13.34 22.35 -3.59
N GLU A 219 14.39 22.73 -4.34
CA GLU A 219 14.24 23.28 -5.68
C GLU A 219 13.72 22.21 -6.64
N ASN A 220 12.58 22.47 -7.27
CA ASN A 220 12.08 21.94 -8.54
C ASN A 220 12.76 20.68 -9.12
N SER A 221 12.51 19.50 -8.55
CA SER A 221 12.62 18.25 -9.31
C SER A 221 11.29 18.01 -10.00
N SER A 222 11.33 17.91 -11.34
CA SER A 222 10.18 17.74 -12.24
C SER A 222 9.08 16.88 -11.61
N VAL A 223 7.90 17.49 -11.43
CA VAL A 223 6.67 16.80 -11.04
C VAL A 223 6.53 15.58 -11.94
N LEU A 224 6.55 14.39 -11.36
CA LEU A 224 6.35 13.16 -12.12
C LEU A 224 4.99 13.30 -12.80
N ASP A 225 4.95 13.24 -14.13
CA ASP A 225 3.71 13.40 -14.87
C ASP A 225 2.72 12.32 -14.41
N LYS A 226 1.43 12.66 -14.34
CA LYS A 226 0.37 11.72 -13.92
C LYS A 226 0.46 10.36 -14.63
N LYS A 227 0.80 10.39 -15.92
CA LYS A 227 0.99 9.20 -16.76
C LYS A 227 2.17 8.34 -16.30
N GLU A 228 3.28 8.94 -15.93
CA GLU A 228 4.48 8.22 -15.44
C GLU A 228 4.22 7.62 -14.06
N GLY A 229 3.48 8.31 -13.20
CA GLY A 229 3.09 7.82 -11.89
C GLY A 229 2.15 6.61 -11.93
N GLU A 230 1.17 6.61 -12.84
CA GLU A 230 0.30 5.45 -13.09
C GLU A 230 1.07 4.28 -13.71
N GLN A 231 2.01 4.55 -14.62
CA GLN A 231 2.90 3.53 -15.18
C GLN A 231 3.76 2.87 -14.12
N ALA A 232 4.37 3.66 -13.23
CA ALA A 232 5.16 3.16 -12.11
C ALA A 232 4.31 2.29 -11.16
N LYS A 233 3.08 2.71 -10.84
CA LYS A 233 2.14 1.92 -10.04
C LYS A 233 1.84 0.55 -10.67
N ALA A 234 1.59 0.52 -11.98
CA ALA A 234 1.37 -0.72 -12.71
C ALA A 234 2.62 -1.63 -12.74
N ILE A 235 3.82 -1.06 -12.68
CA ILE A 235 5.07 -1.81 -12.56
C ILE A 235 5.19 -2.42 -11.15
N PHE A 236 4.90 -1.68 -10.08
CA PHE A 236 4.89 -2.22 -8.71
C PHE A 236 3.97 -3.45 -8.58
N GLU A 237 2.74 -3.38 -9.10
CA GLU A 237 1.81 -4.51 -9.09
C GLU A 237 2.34 -5.72 -9.88
N LYS A 238 2.93 -5.48 -11.05
CA LYS A 238 3.54 -6.54 -11.87
C LYS A 238 4.74 -7.18 -11.16
N VAL A 239 5.60 -6.39 -10.53
CA VAL A 239 6.76 -6.88 -9.77
C VAL A 239 6.30 -7.74 -8.59
N LYS A 240 5.30 -7.30 -7.81
CA LYS A 240 4.73 -8.07 -6.70
C LYS A 240 4.14 -9.40 -7.18
N LYS A 241 3.35 -9.39 -8.26
CA LYS A 241 2.78 -10.62 -8.84
C LYS A 241 3.85 -11.56 -9.40
N PHE A 242 4.84 -11.02 -10.09
CA PHE A 242 5.94 -11.79 -10.65
C PHE A 242 6.80 -12.42 -9.55
N ARG A 243 7.10 -11.68 -8.48
CA ARG A 243 7.85 -12.19 -7.33
C ARG A 243 7.23 -13.46 -6.77
N VAL A 244 5.93 -13.43 -6.48
CA VAL A 244 5.21 -14.60 -5.95
C VAL A 244 5.29 -15.79 -6.92
N HIS A 245 5.15 -15.55 -8.22
CA HIS A 245 5.23 -16.59 -9.25
C HIS A 245 6.65 -17.18 -9.42
N ALA A 246 7.68 -16.35 -9.32
CA ALA A 246 9.07 -16.73 -9.53
C ALA A 246 9.71 -17.37 -8.28
N GLU A 247 9.25 -17.04 -7.08
CA GLU A 247 9.73 -17.63 -5.84
C GLU A 247 9.18 -19.05 -5.57
N GLU A 248 8.10 -19.47 -6.26
CA GLU A 248 7.41 -20.75 -5.99
C GLU A 248 8.25 -21.99 -6.33
N LYS A 249 9.13 -21.93 -7.35
CA LYS A 249 9.87 -23.11 -7.88
C LYS A 249 11.32 -22.76 -8.21
N ASP A 250 12.19 -23.78 -8.30
CA ASP A 250 13.62 -23.67 -8.60
C ASP A 250 14.02 -24.40 -9.91
N VAL A 251 13.15 -24.34 -10.92
CA VAL A 251 13.31 -25.07 -12.19
C VAL A 251 14.45 -24.50 -13.01
N VAL A 252 14.57 -23.16 -13.10
CA VAL A 252 15.59 -22.49 -13.90
C VAL A 252 16.97 -22.80 -13.35
N TYR A 253 17.17 -22.66 -12.03
CA TYR A 253 18.42 -23.04 -11.37
C TYR A 253 18.78 -24.50 -11.62
N THR A 254 17.82 -25.41 -11.48
CA THR A 254 18.04 -26.85 -11.65
C THR A 254 18.43 -27.22 -13.08
N VAL A 255 17.77 -26.65 -14.08
CA VAL A 255 18.09 -26.89 -15.50
C VAL A 255 19.47 -26.31 -15.83
N TYR A 256 19.77 -25.09 -15.36
CA TYR A 256 21.06 -24.42 -15.61
C TYR A 256 22.24 -25.16 -14.95
N MET A 257 22.02 -25.77 -13.78
CA MET A 257 23.03 -26.59 -13.12
C MET A 257 23.26 -27.92 -13.86
N LYS A 258 22.19 -28.63 -14.23
CA LYS A 258 22.26 -29.90 -14.97
C LYS A 258 22.96 -29.74 -16.32
N GLN A 259 22.69 -28.68 -17.07
CA GLN A 259 23.37 -28.46 -18.36
C GLN A 259 24.89 -28.29 -18.20
N ILE A 260 25.37 -27.63 -17.14
CA ILE A 260 26.81 -27.45 -16.90
C ILE A 260 27.45 -28.79 -16.54
N ILE A 261 26.79 -29.60 -15.70
CA ILE A 261 27.27 -30.97 -15.39
C ILE A 261 27.41 -31.79 -16.67
N VAL A 262 26.38 -31.78 -17.54
CA VAL A 262 26.42 -32.53 -18.80
C VAL A 262 27.55 -32.03 -19.70
N LYS A 263 27.75 -30.71 -19.80
CA LYS A 263 28.88 -30.13 -20.56
C LYS A 263 30.23 -30.61 -20.04
N VAL A 264 30.46 -30.53 -18.73
CA VAL A 264 31.72 -30.98 -18.11
C VAL A 264 31.94 -32.47 -18.36
N PHE A 265 30.91 -33.30 -18.22
CA PHE A 265 30.98 -34.73 -18.48
C PHE A 265 31.36 -35.03 -19.95
N VAL A 266 30.71 -34.36 -20.91
CA VAL A 266 31.02 -34.51 -22.33
C VAL A 266 32.45 -34.05 -22.65
N VAL A 267 32.91 -32.93 -22.07
CA VAL A 267 34.30 -32.47 -22.20
C VAL A 267 35.28 -33.52 -21.71
N VAL A 268 35.05 -34.11 -20.53
CA VAL A 268 35.94 -35.14 -19.97
C VAL A 268 36.02 -36.34 -20.89
N ILE A 269 34.90 -36.80 -21.45
CA ILE A 269 34.89 -37.89 -22.44
C ILE A 269 35.79 -37.51 -23.62
N ILE A 270 35.56 -36.34 -24.24
CA ILE A 270 36.28 -35.88 -25.44
C ILE A 270 37.78 -35.77 -25.19
N VAL A 271 38.19 -35.17 -24.07
CA VAL A 271 39.60 -34.97 -23.71
C VAL A 271 40.31 -36.31 -23.46
N ILE A 272 39.61 -37.35 -23.02
CA ILE A 272 40.19 -38.69 -22.84
C ILE A 272 40.32 -39.42 -24.18
N TYR A 273 39.23 -39.48 -24.96
CA TYR A 273 39.18 -40.40 -26.10
C TYR A 273 39.85 -39.83 -27.36
N VAL A 274 39.77 -38.51 -27.60
CA VAL A 274 40.33 -37.90 -28.83
C VAL A 274 41.86 -38.00 -28.89
N PRO A 275 42.63 -37.65 -27.83
CA PRO A 275 44.08 -37.84 -27.82
C PRO A 275 44.50 -39.31 -27.97
N TYR A 276 43.73 -40.23 -27.37
CA TYR A 276 43.98 -41.66 -27.50
C TYR A 276 43.91 -42.12 -28.97
N TYR A 277 42.83 -41.77 -29.69
CA TYR A 277 42.70 -42.17 -31.11
C TYR A 277 43.58 -41.38 -32.08
N LEU A 278 44.05 -40.19 -31.69
CA LEU A 278 45.00 -39.42 -32.49
C LEU A 278 46.32 -40.16 -32.71
N SER A 279 46.73 -40.99 -31.75
CA SER A 279 47.94 -41.81 -31.86
C SER A 279 47.87 -42.84 -33.00
N PHE A 280 46.67 -43.22 -33.46
CA PHE A 280 46.47 -44.20 -34.53
C PHE A 280 46.46 -43.57 -35.93
N ILE A 281 46.53 -42.24 -36.06
CA ILE A 281 46.64 -41.58 -37.37
C ILE A 281 48.10 -41.57 -37.78
N THR A 282 48.47 -42.38 -38.77
CA THR A 282 49.82 -42.42 -39.37
C THR A 282 49.81 -41.96 -40.82
N LEU A 283 50.95 -41.45 -41.31
CA LEU A 283 51.12 -41.05 -42.71
C LEU A 283 51.19 -42.27 -43.63
N GLU A 284 51.89 -43.30 -43.17
CA GLU A 284 52.07 -44.55 -43.87
C GLU A 284 51.20 -45.64 -43.24
N ILE A 285 50.52 -46.41 -44.08
CA ILE A 285 49.60 -47.48 -43.68
C ILE A 285 49.96 -48.73 -44.49
N ASP A 286 50.34 -49.80 -43.79
CA ASP A 286 50.52 -51.12 -44.41
C ASP A 286 49.14 -51.76 -44.60
N CYS A 287 48.76 -51.98 -45.85
CA CYS A 287 47.47 -52.55 -46.23
C CYS A 287 47.63 -53.99 -46.69
N VAL A 288 47.23 -54.93 -45.83
CA VAL A 288 47.16 -56.35 -46.14
C VAL A 288 45.72 -56.72 -46.47
N VAL A 289 45.44 -57.03 -47.74
CA VAL A 289 44.10 -57.36 -48.23
C VAL A 289 44.13 -58.51 -49.23
N ASN A 290 43.19 -59.44 -49.10
CA ASN A 290 43.10 -60.63 -49.94
C ASN A 290 42.43 -60.32 -51.30
N VAL A 291 43.11 -59.53 -52.13
CA VAL A 291 42.68 -59.20 -53.52
C VAL A 291 43.62 -59.77 -54.59
N GLN A 292 44.51 -60.68 -54.20
CA GLN A 292 45.55 -61.27 -55.05
C GLN A 292 45.01 -61.89 -56.35
N ALA A 293 43.80 -62.45 -56.34
CA ALA A 293 43.17 -63.00 -57.55
C ALA A 293 42.86 -61.93 -58.62
N PHE A 294 42.66 -60.68 -58.22
CA PHE A 294 42.29 -59.56 -59.12
C PHE A 294 43.47 -58.66 -59.48
N THR A 295 44.44 -58.51 -58.57
CA THR A 295 45.55 -57.55 -58.67
C THR A 295 46.93 -58.21 -58.68
N GLY A 296 47.05 -59.50 -58.37
CA GLY A 296 48.32 -60.22 -58.29
C GLY A 296 49.17 -59.94 -57.04
N TYR A 297 48.76 -59.02 -56.15
CA TYR A 297 49.51 -58.64 -54.95
C TYR A 297 48.68 -58.84 -53.67
N LYS A 298 49.36 -59.15 -52.55
CA LYS A 298 48.72 -59.37 -51.23
C LYS A 298 48.88 -58.19 -50.26
N ARG A 299 49.98 -57.44 -50.38
CA ARG A 299 50.33 -56.31 -49.50
C ARG A 299 50.55 -55.03 -50.30
N TYR A 300 50.14 -53.91 -49.73
CA TYR A 300 50.20 -52.59 -50.34
C TYR A 300 50.66 -51.55 -49.32
N GLN A 301 51.62 -50.71 -49.69
CA GLN A 301 51.99 -49.55 -48.88
C GLN A 301 51.14 -48.36 -49.31
N CYS A 302 50.39 -47.80 -48.38
CA CYS A 302 49.49 -46.68 -48.63
C CYS A 302 49.95 -45.41 -47.92
N VAL A 303 49.83 -44.27 -48.60
CA VAL A 303 50.09 -42.94 -48.03
C VAL A 303 48.77 -42.20 -47.85
N TYR A 304 48.49 -41.77 -46.62
CA TYR A 304 47.31 -40.97 -46.26
C TYR A 304 47.65 -39.48 -46.31
N SER A 305 47.21 -38.78 -47.38
CA SER A 305 47.60 -37.38 -47.63
C SER A 305 47.12 -36.39 -46.57
N LEU A 306 46.02 -36.72 -45.88
CA LEU A 306 45.40 -35.86 -44.86
C LEU A 306 45.94 -36.13 -43.45
N ALA A 307 46.84 -37.11 -43.24
CA ALA A 307 47.30 -37.54 -41.92
C ALA A 307 47.82 -36.37 -41.06
N GLU A 308 48.79 -35.61 -41.59
CA GLU A 308 49.44 -34.53 -40.86
C GLU A 308 48.51 -33.32 -40.65
N ILE A 309 47.68 -33.00 -41.64
CA ILE A 309 46.68 -31.92 -41.52
C ILE A 309 45.66 -32.27 -40.43
N PHE A 310 45.17 -33.52 -40.40
CA PHE A 310 44.18 -33.96 -39.42
C PHE A 310 44.76 -34.04 -38.01
N LYS A 311 46.04 -34.44 -37.86
CA LYS A 311 46.74 -34.34 -36.57
C LYS A 311 46.79 -32.90 -36.04
N VAL A 312 47.13 -31.94 -36.90
CA VAL A 312 47.17 -30.51 -36.51
C VAL A 312 45.77 -30.01 -36.14
N LEU A 313 44.76 -30.28 -36.98
CA LEU A 313 43.37 -29.85 -36.72
C LEU A 313 42.80 -30.48 -35.46
N ALA A 314 43.06 -31.76 -35.21
CA ALA A 314 42.57 -32.47 -34.04
C ALA A 314 43.31 -32.07 -32.76
N SER A 315 44.61 -31.81 -32.82
CA SER A 315 45.37 -31.23 -31.69
C SER A 315 44.81 -29.85 -31.33
N PHE A 316 44.57 -28.99 -32.32
CA PHE A 316 43.94 -27.69 -32.11
C PHE A 316 42.51 -27.82 -31.53
N TYR A 317 41.72 -28.80 -32.01
CA TYR A 317 40.41 -29.09 -31.45
C TYR A 317 40.47 -29.51 -29.96
N VAL A 318 41.40 -30.39 -29.58
CA VAL A 318 41.59 -30.78 -28.17
C VAL A 318 41.92 -29.57 -27.30
N VAL A 319 42.80 -28.69 -27.76
CA VAL A 319 43.13 -27.43 -27.06
C VAL A 319 41.89 -26.56 -26.86
N LEU A 320 41.06 -26.38 -27.91
CA LEU A 320 39.80 -25.64 -27.80
C LEU A 320 38.84 -26.28 -26.78
N VAL A 321 38.73 -27.61 -26.76
CA VAL A 321 37.87 -28.34 -25.82
C VAL A 321 38.37 -28.22 -24.38
N ILE A 322 39.69 -28.20 -24.16
CA ILE A 322 40.29 -27.96 -22.84
C ILE A 322 39.94 -26.55 -22.36
N PHE A 323 40.07 -25.52 -23.19
CA PHE A 323 39.66 -24.14 -22.83
C PHE A 323 38.16 -24.04 -22.53
N TYR A 324 37.32 -24.71 -23.32
CA TYR A 324 35.89 -24.82 -23.05
C TYR A 324 35.61 -25.53 -21.71
N GLY A 325 36.36 -26.59 -21.41
CA GLY A 325 36.31 -27.33 -20.16
C GLY A 325 36.64 -26.49 -18.94
N LEU A 326 37.76 -25.76 -18.99
CA LEU A 326 38.20 -24.90 -17.88
C LEU A 326 37.13 -23.87 -17.51
N THR A 327 36.51 -23.23 -18.50
CA THR A 327 35.44 -22.26 -18.27
C THR A 327 34.14 -22.93 -17.77
N CYS A 328 33.80 -24.13 -18.25
CA CYS A 328 32.71 -24.93 -17.69
C CYS A 328 32.95 -25.30 -16.22
N THR A 329 34.16 -25.76 -15.88
CA THR A 329 34.51 -26.12 -14.50
C THR A 329 34.51 -24.91 -13.57
N TYR A 330 34.95 -23.73 -14.05
CA TYR A 330 34.84 -22.48 -13.31
C TYR A 330 33.38 -22.13 -13.01
N SER A 331 32.49 -22.21 -14.01
CA SER A 331 31.07 -21.90 -13.82
C SER A 331 30.40 -22.87 -12.83
N LEU A 332 30.74 -24.17 -12.89
CA LEU A 332 30.25 -25.18 -11.95
C LEU A 332 30.75 -24.89 -10.53
N TRP A 333 32.04 -24.55 -10.39
CA TRP A 333 32.62 -24.17 -9.10
C TRP A 333 31.97 -22.91 -8.52
N TRP A 334 31.73 -21.89 -9.34
CA TRP A 334 31.02 -20.67 -8.92
C TRP A 334 29.62 -21.00 -8.39
N MET A 335 28.86 -21.83 -9.11
CA MET A 335 27.52 -22.25 -8.69
C MET A 335 27.48 -23.10 -7.42
N LEU A 336 28.53 -23.90 -7.15
CA LEU A 336 28.61 -24.74 -5.96
C LEU A 336 29.11 -23.98 -4.73
N ARG A 337 29.98 -22.98 -4.93
CA ARG A 337 30.56 -22.17 -3.84
C ARG A 337 29.58 -21.11 -3.31
N SER A 338 28.75 -20.55 -4.18
CA SER A 338 27.83 -19.48 -3.83
C SER A 338 26.42 -20.01 -3.57
N SER A 339 25.75 -19.49 -2.53
CA SER A 339 24.36 -19.83 -2.22
C SER A 339 23.41 -19.09 -3.16
N LEU A 340 23.36 -19.48 -4.44
CA LEU A 340 22.62 -18.77 -5.49
C LEU A 340 21.08 -18.86 -5.37
N LYS A 341 20.57 -19.68 -4.44
CA LYS A 341 19.13 -19.76 -4.13
C LYS A 341 18.65 -18.64 -3.20
N GLN A 342 19.54 -17.82 -2.67
CA GLN A 342 19.22 -16.66 -1.85
C GLN A 342 20.00 -15.45 -2.37
N TYR A 343 19.32 -14.31 -2.53
CA TYR A 343 19.95 -13.06 -2.91
C TYR A 343 19.56 -12.00 -1.88
N SER A 344 20.57 -11.38 -1.26
CA SER A 344 20.37 -10.30 -0.30
C SER A 344 20.81 -8.96 -0.85
N PHE A 345 19.99 -7.94 -0.62
CA PHE A 345 20.27 -6.56 -1.03
C PHE A 345 21.06 -5.77 0.04
N GLU A 346 21.93 -6.43 0.81
CA GLU A 346 22.66 -5.81 1.94
C GLU A 346 23.44 -4.56 1.53
N LYS A 347 24.23 -4.67 0.46
CA LYS A 347 25.03 -3.54 -0.07
C LYS A 347 24.17 -2.35 -0.50
N LEU A 348 22.89 -2.57 -0.82
CA LEU A 348 21.96 -1.50 -1.18
C LEU A 348 21.23 -0.95 0.03
N ARG A 349 20.87 -1.79 1.01
CA ARG A 349 20.32 -1.33 2.28
C ARG A 349 21.31 -0.45 3.06
N GLU A 350 22.62 -0.71 2.94
CA GLU A 350 23.66 0.15 3.51
C GLU A 350 23.87 1.46 2.73
N LYS A 351 23.65 1.44 1.41
CA LYS A 351 23.90 2.58 0.51
C LYS A 351 22.66 3.42 0.23
N SER A 352 21.46 2.98 0.58
CA SER A 352 20.21 3.68 0.31
C SER A 352 19.41 3.83 1.60
N ASN A 353 18.45 4.77 1.61
CA ASN A 353 17.55 4.98 2.75
C ASN A 353 16.46 3.89 2.85
N TYR A 354 16.35 3.01 1.86
CA TYR A 354 15.36 1.94 1.79
C TYR A 354 15.86 0.69 2.53
N THR A 355 15.57 0.62 3.83
CA THR A 355 15.95 -0.52 4.69
C THR A 355 14.96 -1.69 4.61
N ASP A 356 13.77 -1.44 4.06
CA ASP A 356 12.63 -2.36 3.96
C ASP A 356 12.70 -3.33 2.77
N ILE A 357 13.74 -3.22 1.93
CA ILE A 357 13.91 -4.07 0.75
C ILE A 357 14.02 -5.55 1.18
N PRO A 358 13.11 -6.43 0.72
CA PRO A 358 13.06 -7.83 1.13
C PRO A 358 14.11 -8.69 0.40
N ASP A 359 14.60 -9.72 1.08
CA ASP A 359 15.45 -10.74 0.48
C ASP A 359 14.62 -11.73 -0.34
N VAL A 360 15.21 -12.20 -1.45
CA VAL A 360 14.53 -13.00 -2.45
C VAL A 360 15.14 -14.39 -2.57
N LYS A 361 14.34 -15.37 -2.97
CA LYS A 361 14.68 -16.81 -2.92
C LYS A 361 14.44 -17.53 -4.25
N ASN A 362 15.01 -18.73 -4.37
CA ASN A 362 14.79 -19.71 -5.45
C ASN A 362 15.16 -19.19 -6.85
N ASP A 363 14.35 -19.47 -7.88
CA ASP A 363 14.64 -19.07 -9.26
C ASP A 363 14.80 -17.56 -9.40
N PHE A 364 14.03 -16.77 -8.65
CA PHE A 364 14.11 -15.33 -8.70
C PHE A 364 15.48 -14.80 -8.22
N ALA A 365 15.98 -15.34 -7.10
CA ALA A 365 17.32 -15.03 -6.60
C ALA A 365 18.42 -15.42 -7.61
N PHE A 366 18.29 -16.60 -8.22
CA PHE A 366 19.27 -17.09 -9.19
C PHE A 366 19.34 -16.20 -10.44
N ILE A 367 18.18 -15.84 -11.00
CA ILE A 367 18.10 -14.98 -12.19
C ILE A 367 18.65 -13.58 -11.88
N LEU A 368 18.39 -13.04 -10.69
CA LEU A 368 18.97 -11.76 -10.25
C LEU A 368 20.49 -11.84 -10.08
N HIS A 369 21.04 -12.93 -9.54
CA HIS A 369 22.49 -13.14 -9.50
C HIS A 369 23.10 -13.14 -10.90
N LEU A 370 22.44 -13.75 -11.89
CA LEU A 370 22.91 -13.72 -13.29
C LEU A 370 22.90 -12.31 -13.87
N ALA A 371 21.83 -11.54 -13.64
CA ALA A 371 21.74 -10.15 -14.09
C ALA A 371 22.77 -9.25 -13.40
N ASP A 372 23.06 -9.49 -12.10
CA ASP A 372 24.06 -8.74 -11.34
C ASP A 372 25.50 -8.98 -11.83
N GLN A 373 25.80 -10.18 -12.35
CA GLN A 373 27.07 -10.46 -13.03
C GLN A 373 27.20 -9.74 -14.38
N TYR A 374 26.08 -9.35 -14.99
CA TYR A 374 26.08 -8.58 -16.24
C TYR A 374 26.27 -7.09 -15.95
N ASP A 375 25.36 -6.48 -15.17
CA ASP A 375 25.45 -5.09 -14.73
C ASP A 375 24.67 -4.89 -13.41
N PRO A 376 25.32 -4.45 -12.33
CA PRO A 376 24.66 -4.22 -11.05
C PRO A 376 23.60 -3.10 -11.09
N LEU A 377 23.58 -2.22 -12.09
CA LEU A 377 22.56 -1.17 -12.19
C LEU A 377 21.13 -1.73 -12.32
N TYR A 378 20.99 -2.91 -12.94
CA TYR A 378 19.69 -3.58 -13.05
C TYR A 378 19.14 -4.01 -11.69
N SER A 379 19.98 -4.61 -10.84
CA SER A 379 19.57 -5.02 -9.50
C SER A 379 19.23 -3.81 -8.62
N GLN A 380 19.97 -2.70 -8.77
CA GLN A 380 19.71 -1.43 -8.07
C GLN A 380 18.38 -0.77 -8.43
N ARG A 381 18.08 -0.64 -9.73
CA ARG A 381 16.80 -0.06 -10.15
C ARG A 381 15.62 -0.96 -9.83
N PHE A 382 15.82 -2.27 -9.95
CA PHE A 382 14.79 -3.24 -9.60
C PHE A 382 14.46 -3.22 -8.11
N SER A 383 15.45 -3.07 -7.22
CA SER A 383 15.22 -3.12 -5.77
C SER A 383 14.31 -2.01 -5.25
N ILE A 384 14.27 -0.84 -5.92
CA ILE A 384 13.34 0.25 -5.57
C ILE A 384 11.88 -0.20 -5.70
N PHE A 385 11.56 -0.97 -6.74
CA PHE A 385 10.21 -1.51 -6.95
C PHE A 385 9.85 -2.65 -5.98
N LEU A 386 10.79 -3.10 -5.15
CA LEU A 386 10.54 -4.06 -4.08
C LEU A 386 10.31 -3.38 -2.71
N SER A 387 10.56 -2.07 -2.59
CA SER A 387 10.39 -1.32 -1.34
C SER A 387 8.96 -0.82 -1.20
N ASP A 388 8.36 -1.07 -0.03
CA ASP A 388 7.02 -0.57 0.31
C ASP A 388 7.08 0.94 0.67
N LEU A 389 8.21 1.41 1.21
CA LEU A 389 8.46 2.85 1.43
C LEU A 389 8.44 3.63 0.10
N SER A 390 9.13 3.12 -0.93
CA SER A 390 9.10 3.73 -2.27
C SER A 390 7.70 3.72 -2.88
N GLU A 391 6.93 2.65 -2.67
CA GLU A 391 5.53 2.60 -3.14
C GLU A 391 4.66 3.65 -2.45
N ASN A 392 4.86 3.87 -1.14
CA ASN A 392 4.12 4.89 -0.39
C ASN A 392 4.49 6.31 -0.83
N GLU A 393 5.76 6.60 -1.10
CA GLU A 393 6.20 7.87 -1.68
C GLU A 393 5.54 8.11 -3.05
N LEU A 394 5.49 7.08 -3.91
CA LEU A 394 4.82 7.17 -5.21
C LEU A 394 3.31 7.43 -5.04
N LYS A 395 2.65 6.74 -4.10
CA LYS A 395 1.22 6.95 -3.80
C LYS A 395 0.95 8.39 -3.36
N GLN A 396 1.81 8.97 -2.52
CA GLN A 396 1.68 10.36 -2.07
C GLN A 396 1.82 11.35 -3.23
N ILE A 397 2.82 11.16 -4.11
CA ILE A 397 3.01 12.03 -5.28
C ILE A 397 1.82 11.92 -6.25
N ASN A 398 1.33 10.71 -6.49
CA ASN A 398 0.13 10.49 -7.31
C ASN A 398 -1.10 11.16 -6.70
N LEU A 399 -1.26 11.08 -5.37
CA LEU A 399 -2.34 11.74 -4.65
C LEU A 399 -2.27 13.26 -4.83
N ASN A 400 -1.08 13.86 -4.68
CA ASN A 400 -0.87 15.29 -4.88
C ASN A 400 -1.21 15.73 -6.32
N ASN A 401 -0.83 14.93 -7.33
CA ASN A 401 -1.17 15.18 -8.73
C ASN A 401 -2.68 15.07 -9.01
N GLU A 402 -3.40 14.17 -8.35
CA GLU A 402 -4.84 13.98 -8.51
C GLU A 402 -5.69 15.05 -7.80
N TRP A 403 -5.15 15.63 -6.72
CA TRP A 403 -5.80 16.63 -5.88
C TRP A 403 -5.09 17.97 -6.03
N SER A 404 -5.37 18.68 -7.12
CA SER A 404 -4.92 20.06 -7.28
C SER A 404 -5.69 21.02 -6.36
N VAL A 405 -5.09 22.19 -6.10
CA VAL A 405 -5.69 23.27 -5.30
C VAL A 405 -7.07 23.67 -5.82
N GLU A 406 -7.23 23.78 -7.15
CA GLU A 406 -8.51 24.15 -7.78
C GLU A 406 -9.62 23.12 -7.50
N LYS A 407 -9.28 21.83 -7.56
CA LYS A 407 -10.23 20.75 -7.29
C LYS A 407 -10.64 20.72 -5.81
N LEU A 408 -9.71 21.05 -4.91
CA LEU A 408 -10.00 21.16 -3.48
C LEU A 408 -10.85 22.40 -3.16
N LYS A 409 -10.60 23.55 -3.81
CA LYS A 409 -11.45 24.75 -3.67
C LYS A 409 -12.90 24.49 -4.03
N ASN A 410 -13.15 23.71 -5.08
CA ASN A 410 -14.52 23.32 -5.46
C ASN A 410 -15.22 22.42 -4.43
N LYS A 411 -14.48 21.83 -3.49
CA LYS A 411 -15.03 21.00 -2.40
C LYS A 411 -15.20 21.76 -1.08
N LEU A 412 -14.85 23.04 -1.02
CA LEU A 412 -15.07 23.85 0.17
C LEU A 412 -16.58 24.12 0.33
N VAL A 413 -17.11 23.78 1.50
CA VAL A 413 -18.52 23.98 1.84
C VAL A 413 -18.60 24.84 3.09
N ARG A 414 -19.61 25.71 3.17
CA ARG A 414 -19.90 26.41 4.42
C ARG A 414 -20.81 25.57 5.29
N ASN A 415 -20.35 25.28 6.51
CA ASN A 415 -21.12 24.51 7.49
C ASN A 415 -22.24 25.40 8.09
N SER A 416 -23.16 24.81 8.86
CA SER A 416 -24.28 25.49 9.53
C SER A 416 -23.87 26.63 10.47
N GLN A 417 -22.60 26.66 10.89
CA GLN A 417 -22.00 27.73 11.69
C GLN A 417 -21.32 28.83 10.83
N ASP A 418 -21.55 28.84 9.52
CA ASP A 418 -20.94 29.73 8.51
C ASP A 418 -19.39 29.64 8.44
N LYS A 419 -18.82 28.53 8.91
CA LYS A 419 -17.39 28.21 8.81
C LYS A 419 -17.08 27.49 7.51
N THR A 420 -15.94 27.77 6.90
CA THR A 420 -15.43 27.08 5.71
C THR A 420 -14.85 25.73 6.08
N GLU A 421 -15.50 24.67 5.60
CA GLU A 421 -15.13 23.28 5.87
C GLU A 421 -14.59 22.60 4.62
N LEU A 422 -13.49 21.86 4.80
CA LEU A 422 -13.00 20.89 3.83
C LEU A 422 -13.18 19.48 4.39
N HIS A 423 -14.02 18.68 3.73
CA HIS A 423 -14.28 17.29 4.08
C HIS A 423 -13.58 16.34 3.10
N LEU A 424 -12.60 15.57 3.60
CA LEU A 424 -11.83 14.57 2.86
C LEU A 424 -12.26 13.16 3.28
N PHE A 425 -12.67 12.35 2.30
CA PHE A 425 -13.27 11.03 2.52
C PHE A 425 -12.57 9.96 1.68
N MET A 426 -12.18 8.84 2.32
CA MET A 426 -11.58 7.64 1.69
C MET A 426 -10.37 7.94 0.80
N LEU A 427 -9.42 8.73 1.30
CA LEU A 427 -8.13 8.94 0.64
C LEU A 427 -7.09 7.99 1.22
N ASN A 428 -6.13 7.56 0.38
CA ASN A 428 -5.02 6.69 0.82
C ASN A 428 -3.94 7.43 1.64
N GLY A 429 -4.10 8.75 1.81
CA GLY A 429 -3.18 9.66 2.47
C GLY A 429 -3.76 11.08 2.47
N LEU A 430 -3.00 12.04 3.00
CA LEU A 430 -3.40 13.45 3.04
C LEU A 430 -2.65 14.22 1.94
N PRO A 431 -3.35 14.84 0.95
CA PRO A 431 -2.68 15.60 -0.10
C PRO A 431 -2.01 16.87 0.44
N ASP A 432 -0.81 17.18 -0.02
CA ASP A 432 -0.06 18.36 0.44
C ASP A 432 -0.70 19.69 -0.01
N SER A 433 -1.40 19.66 -1.15
CA SER A 433 -2.17 20.78 -1.70
C SER A 433 -3.29 21.28 -0.79
N VAL A 434 -3.70 20.49 0.20
CA VAL A 434 -4.66 20.92 1.24
C VAL A 434 -4.08 22.04 2.09
N PHE A 435 -2.78 22.01 2.37
CA PHE A 435 -2.14 22.98 3.26
C PHE A 435 -1.94 24.36 2.61
N GLU A 436 -2.03 24.45 1.29
CA GLU A 436 -1.97 25.71 0.54
C GLU A 436 -3.29 26.53 0.66
N LEU A 437 -4.37 25.92 1.16
CA LEU A 437 -5.69 26.54 1.29
C LEU A 437 -5.86 27.28 2.62
N THR A 438 -5.40 28.53 2.66
CA THR A 438 -5.44 29.39 3.86
C THR A 438 -6.86 29.77 4.33
N GLU A 439 -7.88 29.52 3.51
CA GLU A 439 -9.29 29.84 3.79
C GLU A 439 -10.02 28.78 4.63
N ILE A 440 -9.38 27.65 4.96
CA ILE A 440 -10.00 26.55 5.72
C ILE A 440 -10.08 26.90 7.21
N GLU A 441 -11.29 26.85 7.78
CA GLU A 441 -11.51 26.97 9.22
C GLU A 441 -11.77 25.61 9.90
N VAL A 442 -12.37 24.66 9.17
CA VAL A 442 -12.71 23.32 9.64
C VAL A 442 -12.10 22.27 8.69
N LEU A 443 -11.25 21.39 9.22
CA LEU A 443 -10.71 20.27 8.45
C LEU A 443 -11.33 18.96 8.96
N SER A 444 -12.00 18.24 8.06
CA SER A 444 -12.64 16.96 8.37
C SER A 444 -11.98 15.83 7.58
N LEU A 445 -11.43 14.86 8.31
CA LEU A 445 -10.71 13.71 7.77
C LEU A 445 -11.48 12.43 8.11
N GLU A 446 -11.95 11.70 7.10
CA GLU A 446 -12.75 10.49 7.28
C GLU A 446 -12.20 9.30 6.49
N LEU A 447 -11.98 8.17 7.18
CA LEU A 447 -11.47 6.90 6.62
C LEU A 447 -10.13 7.05 5.87
N ILE A 448 -9.20 7.81 6.44
CA ILE A 448 -7.84 7.98 5.90
C ILE A 448 -6.85 7.16 6.74
N PRO A 449 -6.25 6.09 6.18
CA PRO A 449 -5.27 5.29 6.88
C PRO A 449 -3.94 6.02 7.00
N GLU A 450 -3.32 6.00 8.19
CA GLU A 450 -1.98 6.53 8.46
C GLU A 450 -1.77 7.99 8.00
N ALA A 451 -2.76 8.85 8.22
CA ALA A 451 -2.66 10.26 7.91
C ALA A 451 -1.47 10.90 8.66
N LYS A 452 -0.58 11.55 7.90
CA LYS A 452 0.52 12.35 8.45
C LYS A 452 0.18 13.83 8.30
N LEU A 453 0.23 14.58 9.39
CA LEU A 453 0.20 16.03 9.34
C LEU A 453 1.63 16.58 9.38
N PRO A 454 2.15 17.06 8.23
CA PRO A 454 3.48 17.62 8.14
C PRO A 454 3.53 19.03 8.75
N SER A 455 4.74 19.59 8.86
CA SER A 455 4.95 20.99 9.26
C SER A 455 4.24 22.02 8.35
N ALA A 456 3.83 21.64 7.14
CA ALA A 456 3.08 22.50 6.22
C ALA A 456 1.72 22.95 6.77
N VAL A 457 1.16 22.27 7.77
CA VAL A 457 -0.08 22.66 8.47
C VAL A 457 0.00 24.07 9.04
N THR A 458 1.21 24.57 9.33
CA THR A 458 1.44 25.95 9.80
C THR A 458 0.93 27.03 8.83
N GLN A 459 0.71 26.68 7.56
CA GLN A 459 0.15 27.58 6.56
C GLN A 459 -1.37 27.82 6.76
N LEU A 460 -2.07 26.93 7.47
CA LEU A 460 -3.52 26.98 7.68
C LEU A 460 -3.93 27.92 8.83
N VAL A 461 -3.54 29.20 8.76
CA VAL A 461 -3.67 30.18 9.86
C VAL A 461 -5.09 30.29 10.45
N ASN A 462 -6.14 30.02 9.66
CA ASN A 462 -7.53 30.14 10.09
C ASN A 462 -8.12 28.86 10.70
N LEU A 463 -7.36 27.75 10.77
CA LEU A 463 -7.85 26.47 11.26
C LEU A 463 -8.22 26.53 12.74
N LYS A 464 -9.51 26.36 13.03
CA LYS A 464 -10.07 26.39 14.40
C LYS A 464 -10.63 25.05 14.83
N GLU A 465 -11.06 24.21 13.88
CA GLU A 465 -11.67 22.91 14.17
C GLU A 465 -11.05 21.78 13.35
N LEU A 466 -10.83 20.64 14.01
CA LEU A 466 -10.31 19.43 13.41
C LEU A 466 -11.23 18.26 13.74
N ASN A 467 -11.74 17.61 12.70
CA ASN A 467 -12.57 16.43 12.81
C ASN A 467 -11.81 15.23 12.26
N VAL A 468 -11.59 14.20 13.09
CA VAL A 468 -10.90 12.97 12.70
C VAL A 468 -11.85 11.80 12.92
N TYR A 469 -12.32 11.22 11.82
CA TYR A 469 -13.29 10.13 11.80
C TYR A 469 -12.64 8.85 11.26
N HIS A 470 -12.58 7.82 12.09
CA HIS A 470 -12.07 6.49 11.75
C HIS A 470 -10.68 6.53 11.06
N SER A 471 -9.84 7.47 11.46
CA SER A 471 -8.54 7.74 10.83
C SER A 471 -7.43 7.76 11.89
N SER A 472 -6.26 7.20 11.57
CA SER A 472 -5.08 7.28 12.44
C SER A 472 -4.24 8.49 12.03
N LEU A 473 -3.92 9.35 12.98
CA LEU A 473 -3.23 10.61 12.75
C LEU A 473 -1.89 10.63 13.47
N THR A 474 -0.82 10.75 12.70
CA THR A 474 0.54 10.98 13.19
C THR A 474 0.99 12.38 12.79
N MET A 475 1.73 13.05 13.65
CA MET A 475 2.06 14.46 13.46
C MET A 475 3.51 14.74 13.80
N ASP A 476 4.10 15.67 13.07
CA ASP A 476 5.40 16.23 13.40
C ASP A 476 5.28 17.23 14.56
N TYR A 477 6.38 17.40 15.31
CA TYR A 477 6.42 18.34 16.44
C TYR A 477 5.99 19.79 16.10
N PRO A 478 6.39 20.39 14.95
CA PRO A 478 5.92 21.73 14.58
C PRO A 478 4.41 21.82 14.36
N ALA A 479 3.78 20.76 13.85
CA ALA A 479 2.34 20.73 13.63
C ALA A 479 1.58 20.71 14.96
N VAL A 480 2.09 19.98 15.97
CA VAL A 480 1.48 19.97 17.32
C VAL A 480 1.50 21.35 17.96
N ASN A 481 2.63 22.07 17.88
CA ASN A 481 2.73 23.43 18.44
C ASN A 481 1.74 24.39 17.77
N PHE A 482 1.62 24.30 16.44
CA PHE A 482 0.66 25.11 15.69
C PHE A 482 -0.80 24.83 16.08
N LEU A 483 -1.14 23.55 16.25
CA LEU A 483 -2.48 23.15 16.70
C LEU A 483 -2.74 23.56 18.16
N GLU A 484 -1.72 23.56 19.03
CA GLU A 484 -1.84 24.05 20.42
C GLU A 484 -2.24 25.53 20.47
N GLU A 485 -1.75 26.35 19.54
CA GLU A 485 -2.06 27.78 19.48
C GLU A 485 -3.43 28.08 18.85
N ASN A 486 -3.82 27.37 17.79
CA ASN A 486 -4.95 27.74 16.95
C ASN A 486 -6.22 26.91 17.16
N LEU A 487 -6.10 25.64 17.57
CA LEU A 487 -7.23 24.73 17.62
C LEU A 487 -8.14 24.98 18.84
N LYS A 488 -9.43 25.20 18.58
CA LYS A 488 -10.46 25.42 19.62
C LYS A 488 -11.36 24.20 19.81
N THR A 489 -11.67 23.50 18.72
CA THR A 489 -12.60 22.37 18.72
C THR A 489 -11.94 21.14 18.11
N LEU A 490 -12.02 20.01 18.81
CA LEU A 490 -11.53 18.73 18.31
C LEU A 490 -12.65 17.69 18.39
N ARG A 491 -12.94 17.03 17.26
CA ARG A 491 -13.88 15.91 17.22
C ARG A 491 -13.17 14.65 16.78
N LEU A 492 -13.20 13.63 17.64
CA LEU A 492 -12.62 12.32 17.36
C LEU A 492 -13.75 11.28 17.30
N LYS A 493 -13.79 10.53 16.20
CA LYS A 493 -14.68 9.38 16.03
C LYS A 493 -13.88 8.14 15.74
N SER A 494 -14.06 7.08 16.53
CA SER A 494 -13.43 5.78 16.29
C SER A 494 -14.45 4.65 16.38
N SER A 495 -14.37 3.71 15.45
CA SER A 495 -15.15 2.45 15.46
C SER A 495 -14.42 1.37 16.24
N GLU A 496 -13.09 1.38 16.18
CA GLU A 496 -12.24 0.43 16.87
C GLU A 496 -12.01 0.87 18.33
N MET A 497 -11.74 -0.10 19.20
CA MET A 497 -11.26 0.20 20.55
C MET A 497 -9.91 0.92 20.45
N GLY A 498 -9.97 2.23 20.59
CA GLY A 498 -8.85 3.13 20.40
C GLY A 498 -8.47 3.83 21.70
N ARG A 499 -7.16 4.01 21.89
CA ARG A 499 -6.64 4.96 22.87
C ARG A 499 -6.77 6.38 22.32
N ILE A 500 -7.10 7.35 23.17
CA ILE A 500 -7.03 8.76 22.76
C ILE A 500 -5.56 9.07 22.42
N PRO A 501 -5.26 9.64 21.24
CA PRO A 501 -3.89 9.95 20.85
C PRO A 501 -3.21 10.93 21.83
N PHE A 502 -1.94 10.69 22.16
CA PHE A 502 -1.23 11.47 23.18
C PHE A 502 -1.05 12.96 22.84
N TRP A 503 -1.00 13.30 21.55
CA TRP A 503 -0.89 14.69 21.11
C TRP A 503 -2.11 15.54 21.50
N VAL A 504 -3.28 14.94 21.71
CA VAL A 504 -4.50 15.65 22.12
C VAL A 504 -4.28 16.37 23.46
N PHE A 505 -3.55 15.74 24.37
CA PHE A 505 -3.27 16.29 25.70
C PHE A 505 -2.26 17.45 25.69
N HIS A 506 -1.57 17.67 24.58
CA HIS A 506 -0.68 18.82 24.40
C HIS A 506 -1.45 20.10 24.02
N LEU A 507 -2.72 20.00 23.63
CA LEU A 507 -3.54 21.11 23.14
C LEU A 507 -4.14 21.95 24.29
N LYS A 508 -3.33 22.79 24.93
CA LYS A 508 -3.74 23.56 26.12
C LYS A 508 -4.85 24.58 25.88
N ASN A 509 -5.02 25.08 24.65
CA ASN A 509 -6.05 26.07 24.31
C ASN A 509 -7.38 25.48 23.82
N LEU A 510 -7.49 24.15 23.80
CA LEU A 510 -8.70 23.46 23.38
C LEU A 510 -9.89 23.85 24.28
N GLN A 511 -11.01 24.24 23.66
CA GLN A 511 -12.24 24.68 24.34
C GLN A 511 -13.31 23.59 24.32
N GLU A 512 -13.42 22.86 23.21
CA GLU A 512 -14.42 21.82 23.00
C GLU A 512 -13.77 20.51 22.55
N LEU A 513 -14.11 19.42 23.24
CA LEU A 513 -13.65 18.07 22.91
C LEU A 513 -14.84 17.13 22.73
N CYS A 514 -14.99 16.57 21.53
CA CYS A 514 -16.00 15.57 21.23
C CYS A 514 -15.33 14.22 20.99
N LEU A 515 -15.69 13.23 21.81
CA LEU A 515 -15.20 11.85 21.72
C LEU A 515 -16.37 10.93 21.43
N THR A 516 -16.35 10.29 20.26
CA THR A 516 -17.40 9.37 19.82
C THR A 516 -16.79 8.01 19.47
N GLY A 517 -17.21 6.92 20.11
CA GLY A 517 -16.63 5.59 19.87
C GLY A 517 -16.46 4.75 21.12
N TYR A 518 -15.50 3.82 21.11
CA TYR A 518 -15.10 2.99 22.25
C TYR A 518 -13.74 3.43 22.78
N PHE A 519 -13.69 4.57 23.46
CA PHE A 519 -12.47 5.06 24.10
C PHE A 519 -12.37 4.52 25.54
N MET A 520 -11.29 3.79 25.83
CA MET A 520 -11.00 3.32 27.19
C MET A 520 -10.50 4.49 28.05
N LEU A 521 -11.32 4.91 29.02
CA LEU A 521 -11.04 6.01 29.96
C LEU A 521 -10.67 5.47 31.35
N ASP A 522 -9.96 4.34 31.42
CA ASP A 522 -9.69 3.61 32.67
C ASP A 522 -8.71 4.33 33.62
N HIS A 523 -9.02 4.24 34.92
CA HIS A 523 -8.31 4.88 36.04
C HIS A 523 -6.85 4.49 36.26
N HIS A 524 -6.37 3.41 35.64
CA HIS A 524 -5.06 2.83 35.96
C HIS A 524 -3.88 3.38 35.14
N ASN A 525 -4.13 4.28 34.19
CA ASN A 525 -3.07 4.92 33.41
C ASN A 525 -2.83 6.36 33.89
N SER A 526 -1.75 6.55 34.67
CA SER A 526 -1.28 7.88 35.12
C SER A 526 -1.17 8.89 33.97
N ILE A 527 -0.82 8.42 32.78
CA ILE A 527 -0.62 9.24 31.57
C ILE A 527 -1.89 9.98 31.15
N TYR A 528 -3.08 9.35 31.30
CA TYR A 528 -4.34 10.02 30.96
C TYR A 528 -4.72 11.08 32.01
N ASN A 529 -4.46 10.81 33.29
CA ASN A 529 -4.70 11.77 34.35
C ASN A 529 -3.83 13.02 34.16
N ASP A 530 -2.53 12.82 33.93
CA ASP A 530 -1.61 13.93 33.65
C ASP A 530 -2.01 14.68 32.37
N GLY A 531 -2.48 13.96 31.35
CA GLY A 531 -2.93 14.53 30.09
C GLY A 531 -4.15 15.44 30.21
N PHE A 532 -5.21 14.98 30.88
CA PHE A 532 -6.42 15.81 31.09
C PHE A 532 -6.16 17.00 32.01
N GLN A 533 -5.23 16.90 32.97
CA GLN A 533 -4.81 18.03 33.79
C GLN A 533 -4.16 19.16 32.97
N GLY A 534 -3.59 18.82 31.80
CA GLY A 534 -3.05 19.79 30.83
C GLY A 534 -4.10 20.67 30.14
N LEU A 535 -5.34 20.18 30.01
CA LEU A 535 -6.43 20.82 29.25
C LEU A 535 -7.20 21.85 30.08
N LYS A 536 -6.51 22.88 30.59
CA LYS A 536 -7.09 23.85 31.53
C LYS A 536 -8.22 24.71 30.94
N ASN A 537 -8.17 24.97 29.63
CA ASN A 537 -9.13 25.85 28.95
C ASN A 537 -10.37 25.13 28.42
N LEU A 538 -10.49 23.82 28.67
CA LEU A 538 -11.62 23.03 28.19
C LEU A 538 -12.92 23.47 28.89
N ARG A 539 -13.93 23.84 28.09
CA ARG A 539 -15.25 24.30 28.56
C ARG A 539 -16.36 23.31 28.23
N SER A 540 -16.23 22.60 27.12
CA SER A 540 -17.23 21.65 26.63
C SER A 540 -16.61 20.28 26.40
N ILE A 541 -17.28 19.25 26.88
CA ILE A 541 -16.93 17.87 26.56
C ILE A 541 -18.19 17.08 26.16
N HIS A 542 -18.11 16.42 25.02
CA HIS A 542 -19.17 15.55 24.50
C HIS A 542 -18.63 14.13 24.42
N LEU A 543 -19.29 13.20 25.09
CA LEU A 543 -18.92 11.79 25.12
C LEU A 543 -20.06 10.97 24.54
N LYS A 544 -19.82 10.33 23.40
CA LYS A 544 -20.69 9.30 22.87
C LYS A 544 -19.96 7.95 22.94
N ASN A 545 -20.13 7.24 24.05
CA ASN A 545 -19.41 6.00 24.37
C ASN A 545 -20.33 5.07 25.16
N ASN A 546 -19.95 3.80 25.29
CA ASN A 546 -20.64 2.81 26.15
C ASN A 546 -20.04 2.82 27.57
N LEU A 547 -20.31 3.89 28.31
CA LEU A 547 -19.81 4.12 29.67
C LEU A 547 -20.70 3.43 30.71
N SER A 548 -20.08 2.62 31.58
CA SER A 548 -20.76 2.11 32.79
C SER A 548 -20.83 3.16 33.90
N ARG A 549 -19.86 4.07 33.96
CA ARG A 549 -19.70 5.13 34.96
C ARG A 549 -19.09 6.37 34.30
N ILE A 550 -19.35 7.55 34.88
CA ILE A 550 -18.64 8.77 34.46
C ILE A 550 -17.18 8.65 34.91
N PRO A 551 -16.19 8.82 34.00
CA PRO A 551 -14.78 8.77 34.35
C PRO A 551 -14.44 9.81 35.42
N GLN A 552 -13.85 9.40 36.54
CA GLN A 552 -13.48 10.36 37.61
C GLN A 552 -12.43 11.37 37.13
N VAL A 553 -11.65 11.04 36.10
CA VAL A 553 -10.70 11.94 35.46
C VAL A 553 -11.38 13.24 35.02
N ILE A 554 -12.59 13.13 34.47
CA ILE A 554 -13.38 14.28 34.02
C ILE A 554 -13.93 15.06 35.21
N THR A 555 -14.41 14.37 36.25
CA THR A 555 -15.00 15.03 37.42
C THR A 555 -13.98 15.69 38.33
N ASP A 556 -12.76 15.17 38.39
CA ASP A 556 -11.74 15.55 39.36
C ASP A 556 -10.76 16.57 38.78
N LEU A 557 -10.43 16.46 37.49
CA LEU A 557 -9.38 17.26 36.86
C LEU A 557 -9.90 18.43 36.02
N LEU A 558 -11.21 18.50 35.74
CA LEU A 558 -11.82 19.54 34.89
C LEU A 558 -12.91 20.36 35.62
N PRO A 559 -12.58 21.10 36.69
CA PRO A 559 -13.56 21.91 37.42
C PRO A 559 -14.03 23.16 36.64
N SER A 560 -13.32 23.55 35.57
CA SER A 560 -13.67 24.69 34.70
C SER A 560 -14.76 24.37 33.66
N LEU A 561 -15.21 23.12 33.59
CA LEU A 561 -16.18 22.65 32.59
C LEU A 561 -17.54 23.36 32.74
N GLN A 562 -18.08 23.85 31.63
CA GLN A 562 -19.37 24.53 31.55
C GLN A 562 -20.44 23.67 30.87
N HIS A 563 -20.06 22.84 29.90
CA HIS A 563 -20.95 21.93 29.20
C HIS A 563 -20.46 20.49 29.28
N LEU A 564 -21.34 19.59 29.72
CA LEU A 564 -21.09 18.15 29.74
C LEU A 564 -22.23 17.44 29.03
N SER A 565 -21.91 16.74 27.95
CA SER A 565 -22.86 15.92 27.21
C SER A 565 -22.40 14.47 27.19
N ILE A 566 -23.25 13.56 27.65
CA ILE A 566 -23.01 12.13 27.66
C ILE A 566 -24.16 11.45 26.93
N ASN A 567 -23.83 10.76 25.83
CA ASN A 567 -24.74 9.88 25.11
C ASN A 567 -24.26 8.44 25.25
N ASN A 568 -25.04 7.60 25.93
CA ASN A 568 -24.62 6.25 26.32
C ASN A 568 -25.20 5.12 25.46
N GLU A 569 -25.82 5.46 24.32
CA GLU A 569 -26.40 4.51 23.35
C GLU A 569 -27.29 3.40 23.98
N GLY A 570 -27.96 3.70 25.10
CA GLY A 570 -28.90 2.81 25.80
C GLY A 570 -28.28 1.99 26.94
N ASN A 571 -26.98 2.17 27.24
CA ASN A 571 -26.36 1.51 28.39
C ASN A 571 -26.69 2.21 29.71
N LYS A 572 -26.80 1.43 30.78
CA LYS A 572 -27.09 1.92 32.12
C LYS A 572 -25.88 2.61 32.75
N LEU A 573 -26.02 3.92 33.00
CA LEU A 573 -25.00 4.71 33.67
C LEU A 573 -25.17 4.61 35.20
N ILE A 574 -24.20 4.01 35.88
CA ILE A 574 -24.23 3.76 37.34
C ILE A 574 -23.30 4.76 38.05
N VAL A 575 -23.68 5.20 39.25
CA VAL A 575 -22.87 6.07 40.14
C VAL A 575 -22.62 7.48 39.58
N LEU A 576 -23.56 8.38 39.84
CA LEU A 576 -23.50 9.78 39.40
C LEU A 576 -23.03 10.75 40.50
N ASN A 577 -22.59 10.22 41.66
CA ASN A 577 -22.23 11.02 42.83
C ASN A 577 -21.06 11.99 42.59
N ASN A 578 -20.19 11.68 41.63
CA ASN A 578 -19.01 12.49 41.32
C ASN A 578 -19.34 13.79 40.57
N LEU A 579 -20.55 13.91 40.01
CA LEU A 579 -20.99 15.14 39.34
C LEU A 579 -20.95 16.35 40.28
N LYS A 580 -21.08 16.15 41.60
CA LYS A 580 -21.03 17.21 42.61
C LYS A 580 -19.76 18.06 42.56
N LYS A 581 -18.67 17.53 42.00
CA LYS A 581 -17.38 18.23 41.85
C LYS A 581 -17.39 19.30 40.74
N LEU A 582 -18.29 19.20 39.77
CA LEU A 582 -18.35 20.07 38.59
C LEU A 582 -19.20 21.34 38.84
N VAL A 583 -18.80 22.17 39.80
CA VAL A 583 -19.63 23.28 40.31
C VAL A 583 -19.93 24.37 39.27
N ASN A 584 -19.11 24.49 38.22
CA ASN A 584 -19.25 25.53 37.19
C ASN A 584 -20.12 25.12 35.99
N LEU A 585 -20.71 23.93 36.03
CA LEU A 585 -21.48 23.38 34.94
C LEU A 585 -22.77 24.19 34.74
N ARG A 586 -22.98 24.63 33.50
CA ARG A 586 -24.14 25.41 33.06
C ARG A 586 -25.14 24.55 32.31
N THR A 587 -24.66 23.58 31.56
CA THR A 587 -25.49 22.80 30.64
C THR A 587 -25.10 21.32 30.76
N LEU A 588 -26.06 20.49 31.18
CA LEU A 588 -25.86 19.06 31.40
C LEU A 588 -26.78 18.24 30.50
N GLU A 589 -26.22 17.37 29.67
CA GLU A 589 -26.97 16.45 28.83
C GLU A 589 -26.62 15.01 29.17
N LEU A 590 -27.62 14.21 29.56
CA LEU A 590 -27.51 12.77 29.78
C LEU A 590 -28.54 12.08 28.90
N ILE A 591 -28.10 11.66 27.72
CA ILE A 591 -28.93 11.19 26.61
C ILE A 591 -28.78 9.67 26.50
N CYS A 592 -29.89 8.93 26.34
CA CYS A 592 -29.81 7.47 26.14
C CYS A 592 -29.00 6.76 27.24
N CYS A 593 -29.13 7.17 28.51
CA CYS A 593 -28.33 6.67 29.65
C CYS A 593 -29.04 5.60 30.48
N ASP A 594 -30.20 5.11 30.05
CA ASP A 594 -31.08 4.17 30.77
C ASP A 594 -31.30 4.60 32.24
N LEU A 595 -31.49 5.91 32.45
CA LEU A 595 -31.76 6.45 33.78
C LEU A 595 -33.23 6.20 34.14
N GLU A 596 -33.46 5.45 35.22
CA GLU A 596 -34.80 5.22 35.78
C GLU A 596 -35.28 6.38 36.67
N ARG A 597 -34.33 7.11 37.27
CA ARG A 597 -34.54 8.24 38.18
C ARG A 597 -33.51 9.34 37.95
N ILE A 598 -33.86 10.56 38.33
CA ILE A 598 -32.95 11.71 38.27
C ILE A 598 -31.94 11.61 39.43
N PRO A 599 -30.63 11.62 39.18
CA PRO A 599 -29.62 11.47 40.23
C PRO A 599 -29.53 12.72 41.14
N HIS A 600 -29.53 12.50 42.46
CA HIS A 600 -29.50 13.58 43.46
C HIS A 600 -28.26 14.49 43.40
N SER A 601 -27.18 14.04 42.77
CA SER A 601 -25.95 14.84 42.60
C SER A 601 -26.13 16.01 41.64
N ILE A 602 -27.13 16.01 40.75
CA ILE A 602 -27.40 17.15 39.86
C ILE A 602 -27.85 18.37 40.69
N PHE A 603 -28.56 18.15 41.81
CA PHE A 603 -29.13 19.23 42.61
C PHE A 603 -28.10 20.05 43.40
N THR A 604 -26.84 19.62 43.46
CA THR A 604 -25.76 20.41 44.05
C THR A 604 -25.19 21.44 43.08
N LEU A 605 -25.56 21.39 41.80
CA LEU A 605 -24.98 22.19 40.73
C LEU A 605 -25.75 23.51 40.54
N ASN A 606 -25.52 24.46 41.43
CA ASN A 606 -26.29 25.70 41.53
C ASN A 606 -26.24 26.59 40.26
N ASN A 607 -25.23 26.41 39.40
CA ASN A 607 -25.02 27.19 38.18
C ASN A 607 -25.67 26.60 36.93
N LEU A 608 -26.41 25.49 37.05
CA LEU A 608 -27.10 24.88 35.91
C LEU A 608 -28.21 25.81 35.37
N HIS A 609 -28.12 26.05 34.07
CA HIS A 609 -29.11 26.76 33.25
C HIS A 609 -29.94 25.79 32.41
N GLU A 610 -29.34 24.70 31.94
CA GLU A 610 -30.01 23.71 31.09
C GLU A 610 -29.73 22.28 31.55
N ILE A 611 -30.80 21.48 31.60
CA ILE A 611 -30.74 20.04 31.85
C ILE A 611 -31.49 19.32 30.75
N ASP A 612 -30.79 18.44 30.02
CA ASP A 612 -31.36 17.52 29.03
C ASP A 612 -31.21 16.07 29.49
N LEU A 613 -32.34 15.43 29.82
CA LEU A 613 -32.41 14.00 30.19
C LEU A 613 -33.29 13.23 29.20
N LYS A 614 -33.21 13.57 27.90
CA LYS A 614 -33.98 12.87 26.87
C LYS A 614 -33.60 11.41 26.67
N GLU A 615 -34.55 10.65 26.13
CA GLU A 615 -34.37 9.25 25.72
C GLU A 615 -33.87 8.37 26.88
N ASN A 616 -34.40 8.61 28.08
CA ASN A 616 -34.14 7.79 29.25
C ASN A 616 -35.40 6.99 29.64
N ASN A 617 -35.30 6.19 30.69
CA ASN A 617 -36.40 5.37 31.21
C ASN A 617 -37.01 5.98 32.49
N LEU A 618 -37.06 7.33 32.57
CA LEU A 618 -37.58 8.02 33.75
C LEU A 618 -39.09 7.76 33.88
N ARG A 619 -39.51 7.13 34.98
CA ARG A 619 -40.93 6.83 35.26
C ARG A 619 -41.60 7.87 36.16
N THR A 620 -40.82 8.38 37.10
CA THR A 620 -41.22 9.36 38.11
C THR A 620 -40.20 10.49 38.12
N VAL A 621 -40.65 11.68 38.46
CA VAL A 621 -39.81 12.87 38.61
C VAL A 621 -40.05 13.53 39.98
N GLU A 622 -40.27 12.72 41.03
CA GLU A 622 -40.51 13.21 42.40
C GLU A 622 -39.31 13.99 42.95
N GLU A 623 -38.11 13.71 42.44
CA GLU A 623 -36.88 14.43 42.74
C GLU A 623 -36.94 15.91 42.31
N ILE A 624 -37.98 16.34 41.57
CA ILE A 624 -38.28 17.75 41.29
C ILE A 624 -38.36 18.59 42.57
N ILE A 625 -38.70 18.01 43.72
CA ILE A 625 -38.65 18.71 45.02
C ILE A 625 -37.28 19.36 45.24
N SER A 626 -36.19 18.70 44.83
CA SER A 626 -34.83 19.20 45.00
C SER A 626 -34.40 20.23 43.96
N PHE A 627 -35.19 20.47 42.90
CA PHE A 627 -34.89 21.51 41.91
C PHE A 627 -35.05 22.92 42.45
N GLN A 628 -35.70 23.11 43.60
CA GLN A 628 -35.71 24.39 44.32
C GLN A 628 -34.29 24.93 44.61
N HIS A 629 -33.28 24.04 44.63
CA HIS A 629 -31.88 24.42 44.81
C HIS A 629 -31.25 24.97 43.51
N LEU A 630 -31.80 24.63 42.34
CA LEU A 630 -31.33 25.03 41.02
C LEU A 630 -31.98 26.34 40.57
N LYS A 631 -31.61 27.44 41.24
CA LYS A 631 -32.24 28.75 41.02
C LYS A 631 -32.04 29.32 39.61
N ASN A 632 -31.00 28.89 38.90
CA ASN A 632 -30.62 29.43 37.59
C ASN A 632 -31.18 28.62 36.41
N LEU A 633 -31.95 27.56 36.68
CA LEU A 633 -32.45 26.66 35.64
C LEU A 633 -33.50 27.39 34.77
N CYS A 634 -33.20 27.53 33.49
CA CYS A 634 -34.06 28.17 32.50
C CYS A 634 -34.65 27.13 31.52
N CYS A 635 -33.96 26.02 31.25
CA CYS A 635 -34.40 25.02 30.29
C CYS A 635 -34.36 23.61 30.88
N LEU A 636 -35.49 22.90 30.81
CA LEU A 636 -35.63 21.52 31.27
C LEU A 636 -36.21 20.65 30.16
N LYS A 637 -35.41 19.71 29.67
CA LYS A 637 -35.79 18.76 28.61
C LYS A 637 -35.88 17.34 29.19
N LEU A 638 -37.09 16.79 29.18
CA LEU A 638 -37.43 15.47 29.72
C LEU A 638 -38.24 14.63 28.71
N TRP A 639 -38.05 14.88 27.41
CA TRP A 639 -38.82 14.20 26.37
C TRP A 639 -38.36 12.75 26.13
N HIS A 640 -39.17 11.95 25.44
CA HIS A 640 -38.88 10.52 25.19
C HIS A 640 -38.54 9.76 26.48
N ASN A 641 -39.42 9.85 27.47
CA ASN A 641 -39.31 9.15 28.74
C ASN A 641 -40.62 8.40 29.04
N SER A 642 -40.76 7.84 30.24
CA SER A 642 -41.97 7.13 30.68
C SER A 642 -42.68 7.84 31.84
N ILE A 643 -42.60 9.17 31.90
CA ILE A 643 -43.11 9.97 33.03
C ILE A 643 -44.64 9.89 33.08
N SER A 644 -45.20 9.53 34.23
CA SER A 644 -46.64 9.31 34.42
C SER A 644 -47.39 10.53 34.99
N TYR A 645 -46.74 11.34 35.80
CA TYR A 645 -47.27 12.60 36.34
C TYR A 645 -46.14 13.59 36.59
N VAL A 646 -46.48 14.88 36.58
CA VAL A 646 -45.59 15.97 36.99
C VAL A 646 -45.96 16.37 38.42
N PRO A 647 -45.01 16.45 39.37
CA PRO A 647 -45.28 16.78 40.76
C PRO A 647 -45.52 18.28 40.94
N VAL A 648 -46.27 18.65 41.99
CA VAL A 648 -46.68 20.03 42.28
C VAL A 648 -45.50 20.98 42.51
N GLN A 649 -44.34 20.46 42.87
CA GLN A 649 -43.12 21.24 43.15
C GLN A 649 -42.48 21.84 41.90
N ILE A 650 -42.90 21.46 40.68
CA ILE A 650 -42.44 22.11 39.45
C ILE A 650 -42.67 23.63 39.47
N GLY A 651 -43.73 24.10 40.16
CA GLY A 651 -44.03 25.52 40.33
C GLY A 651 -42.98 26.30 41.13
N ALA A 652 -42.07 25.62 41.84
CA ALA A 652 -40.94 26.27 42.50
C ALA A 652 -39.88 26.78 41.50
N LEU A 653 -39.87 26.27 40.26
CA LEU A 653 -38.95 26.67 39.19
C LEU A 653 -39.40 27.98 38.52
N SER A 654 -39.36 29.09 39.27
CA SER A 654 -39.84 30.39 38.80
C SER A 654 -39.02 30.99 37.65
N ASN A 655 -37.79 30.53 37.45
CA ASN A 655 -36.90 30.96 36.37
C ASN A 655 -36.99 30.10 35.10
N LEU A 656 -37.85 29.07 35.09
CA LEU A 656 -38.00 28.20 33.93
C LEU A 656 -38.64 28.95 32.75
N GLU A 657 -37.97 28.87 31.61
CA GLU A 657 -38.35 29.53 30.36
C GLU A 657 -38.80 28.51 29.30
N GLN A 658 -38.17 27.33 29.28
CA GLN A 658 -38.47 26.26 28.35
C GLN A 658 -38.67 24.92 29.06
N LEU A 659 -39.77 24.24 28.77
CA LEU A 659 -40.09 22.93 29.32
C LEU A 659 -40.55 21.97 28.22
N TYR A 660 -39.84 20.86 28.10
CA TYR A 660 -40.15 19.81 27.14
C TYR A 660 -40.49 18.51 27.85
N LEU A 661 -41.71 18.04 27.65
CA LEU A 661 -42.27 16.83 28.25
C LEU A 661 -42.92 15.93 27.18
N ASN A 662 -42.56 16.11 25.91
CA ASN A 662 -43.13 15.34 24.81
C ASN A 662 -42.72 13.87 24.84
N TYR A 663 -43.56 12.99 24.27
CA TYR A 663 -43.36 11.53 24.30
C TYR A 663 -43.19 10.98 25.72
N ASN A 664 -44.22 11.17 26.54
CA ASN A 664 -44.31 10.65 27.90
C ASN A 664 -45.71 10.02 28.12
N ASN A 665 -46.02 9.62 29.35
CA ASN A 665 -47.30 9.00 29.73
C ASN A 665 -48.12 9.89 30.68
N ILE A 666 -47.98 11.22 30.58
CA ILE A 666 -48.58 12.17 31.51
C ILE A 666 -50.09 12.22 31.30
N LYS A 667 -50.86 11.98 32.38
CA LYS A 667 -52.33 12.03 32.35
C LYS A 667 -52.90 13.41 32.69
N ASN A 668 -52.33 14.07 33.69
CA ASN A 668 -52.76 15.38 34.18
C ASN A 668 -51.52 16.23 34.48
N VAL A 669 -51.63 17.55 34.29
CA VAL A 669 -50.61 18.53 34.64
C VAL A 669 -51.04 19.27 35.92
N PRO A 670 -50.18 19.44 36.93
CA PRO A 670 -50.53 20.15 38.16
C PRO A 670 -50.73 21.64 37.89
N LEU A 671 -51.71 22.25 38.55
CA LEU A 671 -51.97 23.70 38.47
C LEU A 671 -50.75 24.56 38.86
N GLN A 672 -49.84 24.03 39.68
CA GLN A 672 -48.59 24.68 40.06
C GLN A 672 -47.61 24.89 38.89
N LEU A 673 -47.69 24.11 37.80
CA LEU A 673 -46.85 24.32 36.62
C LEU A 673 -47.06 25.72 36.00
N PHE A 674 -48.28 26.25 36.11
CA PHE A 674 -48.62 27.57 35.58
C PHE A 674 -48.14 28.72 36.46
N LEU A 675 -47.48 28.44 37.59
CA LEU A 675 -46.77 29.44 38.40
C LEU A 675 -45.42 29.84 37.77
N CYS A 676 -44.91 29.08 36.81
CA CYS A 676 -43.68 29.37 36.07
C CYS A 676 -43.89 30.52 35.04
N ARG A 677 -44.10 31.76 35.51
CA ARG A 677 -44.52 32.91 34.67
C ARG A 677 -43.53 33.33 33.58
N LYS A 678 -42.27 32.87 33.63
CA LYS A 678 -41.25 33.14 32.58
C LYS A 678 -41.31 32.15 31.41
N LEU A 679 -42.12 31.11 31.53
CA LEU A 679 -42.21 30.06 30.55
C LEU A 679 -42.78 30.60 29.24
N HIS A 680 -41.98 30.52 28.18
CA HIS A 680 -42.35 30.93 26.83
C HIS A 680 -42.50 29.73 25.89
N TYR A 681 -41.91 28.58 26.22
CA TYR A 681 -41.98 27.36 25.43
C TYR A 681 -42.46 26.18 26.28
N LEU A 682 -43.61 25.60 25.93
CA LEU A 682 -44.17 24.40 26.57
C LEU A 682 -44.51 23.34 25.51
N ASP A 683 -43.86 22.18 25.59
CA ASP A 683 -44.22 21.02 24.77
C ASP A 683 -44.69 19.86 25.65
N LEU A 684 -45.96 19.49 25.48
CA LEU A 684 -46.67 18.39 26.13
C LEU A 684 -47.21 17.39 25.11
N SER A 685 -46.69 17.39 23.88
CA SER A 685 -47.14 16.52 22.79
C SER A 685 -46.89 15.03 23.08
N TYR A 686 -47.65 14.12 22.48
CA TYR A 686 -47.49 12.67 22.66
C TYR A 686 -47.56 12.27 24.15
N ASN A 687 -48.63 12.68 24.82
CA ASN A 687 -48.97 12.32 26.18
C ASN A 687 -50.40 11.75 26.23
N LYS A 688 -50.99 11.62 27.43
CA LYS A 688 -52.34 11.10 27.66
C LYS A 688 -53.22 12.15 28.37
N LEU A 689 -53.01 13.43 28.06
CA LEU A 689 -53.73 14.54 28.68
C LEU A 689 -55.19 14.55 28.22
N THR A 690 -56.11 14.71 29.17
CA THR A 690 -57.57 14.80 28.90
C THR A 690 -58.10 16.24 28.96
N SER A 691 -57.46 17.09 29.76
CA SER A 691 -57.79 18.50 29.88
C SER A 691 -56.56 19.31 30.29
N ILE A 692 -56.67 20.62 30.15
CA ILE A 692 -55.68 21.59 30.63
C ILE A 692 -56.37 22.51 31.65
N PRO A 693 -55.75 22.79 32.80
CA PRO A 693 -56.32 23.69 33.80
C PRO A 693 -56.48 25.14 33.31
N GLU A 694 -57.46 25.86 33.86
CA GLU A 694 -57.73 27.28 33.55
C GLU A 694 -56.54 28.20 33.89
N GLU A 695 -55.69 27.78 34.83
CA GLU A 695 -54.51 28.51 35.25
C GLU A 695 -53.46 28.68 34.14
N ILE A 696 -53.59 28.01 32.99
CA ILE A 696 -52.71 28.25 31.83
C ILE A 696 -52.66 29.73 31.42
N GLY A 697 -53.74 30.48 31.66
CA GLY A 697 -53.79 31.94 31.43
C GLY A 697 -52.77 32.73 32.26
N TYR A 698 -52.21 32.16 33.33
CA TYR A 698 -51.14 32.79 34.12
C TYR A 698 -49.80 32.84 33.37
N LEU A 699 -49.61 32.01 32.34
CA LEU A 699 -48.43 32.01 31.48
C LEU A 699 -48.52 33.11 30.41
N THR A 700 -48.51 34.37 30.84
CA THR A 700 -48.64 35.54 29.95
C THR A 700 -47.48 35.71 28.96
N ASN A 701 -46.36 35.02 29.19
CA ASN A 701 -45.19 35.02 28.32
C ASN A 701 -45.15 33.85 27.33
N LEU A 702 -46.13 32.95 27.34
CA LEU A 702 -46.18 31.77 26.49
C LEU A 702 -46.23 32.17 25.01
N GLN A 703 -45.28 31.64 24.23
CA GLN A 703 -45.17 31.86 22.78
C GLN A 703 -45.41 30.57 22.00
N TYR A 704 -44.98 29.44 22.54
CA TYR A 704 -45.11 28.13 21.93
C TYR A 704 -45.80 27.16 22.87
N LEU A 705 -46.94 26.61 22.45
CA LEU A 705 -47.67 25.56 23.14
C LEU A 705 -47.95 24.41 22.19
N ALA A 706 -47.41 23.24 22.51
CA ALA A 706 -47.66 22.03 21.76
C ALA A 706 -48.32 20.95 22.62
N LEU A 707 -49.44 20.43 22.11
CA LEU A 707 -50.32 19.47 22.77
C LEU A 707 -50.73 18.35 21.79
N THR A 708 -50.01 18.22 20.68
CA THR A 708 -50.32 17.29 19.60
C THR A 708 -50.31 15.84 20.10
N LYS A 709 -51.25 15.00 19.64
CA LYS A 709 -51.43 13.61 20.09
C LYS A 709 -51.61 13.49 21.60
N ASN A 710 -52.72 14.06 22.08
CA ASN A 710 -53.27 13.85 23.41
C ASN A 710 -54.75 13.43 23.29
N HIS A 711 -55.50 13.46 24.39
CA HIS A 711 -56.94 13.14 24.43
C HIS A 711 -57.75 14.35 24.92
N ILE A 712 -57.34 15.57 24.55
CA ILE A 712 -57.96 16.80 25.05
C ILE A 712 -59.33 16.97 24.40
N GLU A 713 -60.37 17.08 25.22
CA GLU A 713 -61.77 17.23 24.75
C GLU A 713 -62.18 18.70 24.58
N MET A 714 -61.71 19.58 25.48
CA MET A 714 -61.98 21.01 25.46
C MET A 714 -60.75 21.80 25.90
N LEU A 715 -60.61 23.03 25.37
CA LEU A 715 -59.59 23.99 25.81
C LEU A 715 -60.18 24.93 26.86
N PRO A 716 -59.45 25.25 27.93
CA PRO A 716 -59.89 26.21 28.93
C PRO A 716 -59.93 27.64 28.35
N ASP A 717 -60.85 28.47 28.82
CA ASP A 717 -60.96 29.85 28.37
C ASP A 717 -59.72 30.68 28.78
N GLY A 718 -59.07 30.30 29.88
CA GLY A 718 -57.80 30.86 30.34
C GLY A 718 -56.67 30.78 29.30
N LEU A 719 -56.66 29.81 28.39
CA LEU A 719 -55.64 29.69 27.33
C LEU A 719 -55.58 30.94 26.45
N PHE A 720 -56.72 31.55 26.18
CA PHE A 720 -56.83 32.70 25.29
C PHE A 720 -56.33 34.01 25.93
N GLN A 721 -56.03 33.99 27.24
CA GLN A 721 -55.38 35.10 27.94
C GLN A 721 -53.87 35.19 27.62
N CYS A 722 -53.26 34.15 27.04
CA CYS A 722 -51.87 34.11 26.63
C CYS A 722 -51.61 34.94 25.36
N LYS A 723 -51.69 36.28 25.45
CA LYS A 723 -51.61 37.21 24.31
C LYS A 723 -50.31 37.14 23.48
N LYS A 724 -49.24 36.53 23.99
CA LYS A 724 -47.96 36.35 23.28
C LYS A 724 -47.88 35.05 22.48
N LEU A 725 -48.92 34.20 22.51
CA LEU A 725 -48.89 32.90 21.86
C LEU A 725 -48.79 33.07 20.33
N GLN A 726 -47.78 32.41 19.75
CA GLN A 726 -47.48 32.41 18.32
C GLN A 726 -47.74 31.05 17.69
N PHE A 727 -47.43 29.96 18.40
CA PHE A 727 -47.60 28.59 17.95
C PHE A 727 -48.53 27.85 18.89
N LEU A 728 -49.64 27.35 18.35
CA LEU A 728 -50.60 26.51 19.06
C LEU A 728 -50.80 25.21 18.28
N LEU A 729 -50.17 24.13 18.74
CA LEU A 729 -50.26 22.81 18.11
C LEU A 729 -51.22 21.91 18.90
N LEU A 730 -52.35 21.56 18.29
CA LEU A 730 -53.43 20.79 18.89
C LEU A 730 -53.81 19.56 18.05
N GLY A 731 -52.97 19.16 17.11
CA GLY A 731 -53.28 18.05 16.20
C GLY A 731 -53.52 16.73 16.94
N ASN A 732 -54.36 15.85 16.39
CA ASN A 732 -54.69 14.52 16.91
C ASN A 732 -55.15 14.56 18.39
N ASN A 733 -56.18 15.35 18.68
CA ASN A 733 -56.85 15.41 19.97
C ASN A 733 -58.34 15.03 19.80
N SER A 734 -59.14 15.20 20.84
CA SER A 734 -60.58 14.91 20.84
C SER A 734 -61.45 16.18 20.84
N LEU A 735 -60.93 17.31 20.31
CA LEU A 735 -61.64 18.59 20.35
C LEU A 735 -62.90 18.56 19.49
N MET A 736 -64.06 18.88 20.07
CA MET A 736 -65.34 18.98 19.37
C MET A 736 -65.60 20.40 18.81
N ASN A 737 -65.14 21.41 19.52
CA ASN A 737 -65.24 22.81 19.11
C ASN A 737 -63.96 23.57 19.47
N LEU A 738 -63.73 24.69 18.77
CA LEU A 738 -62.71 25.66 19.11
C LEU A 738 -63.42 26.91 19.63
N SER A 739 -63.11 27.33 20.85
CA SER A 739 -63.73 28.50 21.48
C SER A 739 -63.50 29.77 20.64
N PRO A 740 -64.52 30.65 20.48
CA PRO A 740 -64.39 31.90 19.71
C PRO A 740 -63.33 32.84 20.30
N PHE A 741 -62.95 32.65 21.57
CA PHE A 741 -61.87 33.41 22.20
C PHE A 741 -60.49 33.20 21.53
N VAL A 742 -60.33 32.24 20.62
CA VAL A 742 -59.11 32.12 19.79
C VAL A 742 -58.76 33.41 19.05
N GLY A 743 -59.76 34.23 18.67
CA GLY A 743 -59.54 35.54 18.04
C GLY A 743 -58.74 36.52 18.91
N GLN A 744 -58.77 36.35 20.22
CA GLN A 744 -58.00 37.18 21.17
C GLN A 744 -56.49 36.95 21.09
N LEU A 745 -56.05 35.84 20.48
CA LEU A 745 -54.63 35.53 20.26
C LEU A 745 -54.11 36.30 19.03
N LEU A 746 -53.96 37.62 19.19
CA LEU A 746 -53.57 38.52 18.10
C LEU A 746 -52.22 38.18 17.47
N ASN A 747 -51.30 37.58 18.24
CA ASN A 747 -49.94 37.21 17.82
C ASN A 747 -49.84 35.80 17.23
N LEU A 748 -50.96 35.08 17.05
CA LEU A 748 -50.94 33.70 16.58
C LEU A 748 -50.47 33.64 15.11
N VAL A 749 -49.38 32.91 14.88
CA VAL A 749 -48.75 32.72 13.58
C VAL A 749 -49.07 31.34 13.01
N HIS A 750 -49.18 30.32 13.87
CA HIS A 750 -49.34 28.92 13.49
C HIS A 750 -50.35 28.20 14.39
N LEU A 751 -51.31 27.53 13.76
CA LEU A 751 -52.40 26.81 14.41
C LEU A 751 -52.59 25.45 13.73
N GLU A 752 -52.38 24.36 14.48
CA GLU A 752 -52.59 22.99 14.01
C GLU A 752 -53.80 22.36 14.71
N LEU A 753 -54.83 21.96 13.96
CA LEU A 753 -56.04 21.30 14.48
C LEU A 753 -56.38 19.97 13.77
N VAL A 754 -55.50 19.47 12.90
CA VAL A 754 -55.74 18.22 12.14
C VAL A 754 -56.01 17.05 13.07
N GLY A 755 -56.93 16.15 12.71
CA GLY A 755 -57.19 14.93 13.49
C GLY A 755 -57.97 15.18 14.79
N ASN A 756 -58.80 16.22 14.81
CA ASN A 756 -59.79 16.49 15.85
C ASN A 756 -61.21 16.23 15.34
N TYR A 757 -62.19 16.22 16.23
CA TYR A 757 -63.61 16.04 15.90
C TYR A 757 -64.37 17.36 15.72
N LEU A 758 -63.69 18.39 15.20
CA LEU A 758 -64.28 19.70 14.98
C LEU A 758 -65.40 19.61 13.92
N GLU A 759 -66.53 20.27 14.18
CA GLU A 759 -67.63 20.42 13.21
C GLU A 759 -67.47 21.70 12.35
N SER A 760 -67.07 22.80 12.99
CA SER A 760 -66.86 24.10 12.35
C SER A 760 -65.74 24.88 13.02
N LEU A 761 -65.14 25.80 12.27
CA LEU A 761 -64.18 26.78 12.79
C LEU A 761 -64.87 28.12 13.13
N PRO A 762 -64.47 28.79 14.22
CA PRO A 762 -65.02 30.10 14.61
C PRO A 762 -64.65 31.20 13.60
N ALA A 763 -65.55 32.15 13.39
CA ALA A 763 -65.33 33.28 12.48
C ALA A 763 -64.28 34.26 13.03
N GLU A 764 -64.10 34.28 14.34
CA GLU A 764 -63.18 35.10 15.12
C GLU A 764 -61.70 34.81 14.80
N LEU A 765 -61.39 33.73 14.06
CA LEU A 765 -60.05 33.53 13.46
C LEU A 765 -59.64 34.68 12.51
N GLU A 766 -60.61 35.49 12.04
CA GLU A 766 -60.34 36.72 11.30
C GLU A 766 -59.55 37.76 12.11
N GLU A 767 -59.64 37.73 13.45
CA GLU A 767 -58.97 38.69 14.33
C GLU A 767 -57.45 38.40 14.48
N CYS A 768 -57.01 37.16 14.22
CA CYS A 768 -55.61 36.75 14.31
C CYS A 768 -54.79 37.26 13.12
N GLN A 769 -54.35 38.51 13.11
CA GLN A 769 -53.69 39.18 11.96
C GLN A 769 -52.47 38.45 11.38
N PHE A 770 -51.70 37.75 12.21
CA PHE A 770 -50.48 37.06 11.76
C PHE A 770 -50.71 35.63 11.26
N LEU A 771 -51.91 35.08 11.43
CA LEU A 771 -52.25 33.73 10.98
C LEU A 771 -52.46 33.74 9.45
N LYS A 772 -51.62 32.97 8.75
CA LYS A 772 -51.67 32.79 7.29
C LYS A 772 -52.22 31.42 6.92
N ARG A 773 -52.76 31.26 5.71
CA ARG A 773 -53.27 29.97 5.21
C ARG A 773 -52.26 28.82 5.29
N ASN A 774 -50.98 29.07 5.02
CA ASN A 774 -49.91 28.06 5.07
C ASN A 774 -49.63 27.56 6.50
N ASN A 775 -49.97 28.36 7.50
CA ASN A 775 -49.69 28.06 8.90
C ASN A 775 -50.96 27.64 9.68
N LEU A 776 -52.11 27.62 9.01
CA LEU A 776 -53.35 27.04 9.53
C LEU A 776 -53.47 25.60 8.99
N ILE A 777 -53.06 24.64 9.81
CA ILE A 777 -53.10 23.22 9.47
C ILE A 777 -54.42 22.63 10.00
N VAL A 778 -55.38 22.45 9.10
CA VAL A 778 -56.73 21.94 9.41
C VAL A 778 -57.23 21.08 8.25
N GLU A 779 -58.26 20.26 8.49
CA GLU A 779 -58.91 19.47 7.44
C GLU A 779 -59.62 20.37 6.41
N GLU A 780 -59.55 20.02 5.12
CA GLU A 780 -60.14 20.83 4.05
C GLU A 780 -61.65 21.06 4.19
N ARG A 781 -62.38 20.09 4.78
CA ARG A 781 -63.82 20.23 5.05
C ARG A 781 -64.11 21.40 6.00
N LEU A 782 -63.23 21.66 6.98
CA LEU A 782 -63.39 22.71 7.98
C LEU A 782 -63.05 24.09 7.43
N LEU A 783 -62.13 24.18 6.46
CA LEU A 783 -61.87 25.44 5.76
C LEU A 783 -63.09 25.95 4.99
N LYS A 784 -63.98 25.05 4.57
CA LYS A 784 -65.23 25.40 3.88
C LYS A 784 -66.27 26.03 4.81
N THR A 785 -66.22 25.78 6.12
CA THR A 785 -67.15 26.35 7.11
C THR A 785 -66.82 27.79 7.46
N LEU A 786 -65.59 28.25 7.21
CA LEU A 786 -65.20 29.64 7.44
C LEU A 786 -65.92 30.60 6.48
N PRO A 787 -66.31 31.80 6.93
CA PRO A 787 -66.89 32.83 6.06
C PRO A 787 -65.94 33.19 4.92
N PRO A 788 -66.46 33.54 3.72
CA PRO A 788 -65.64 33.81 2.54
C PRO A 788 -64.64 34.95 2.76
N ARG A 789 -65.02 35.99 3.51
CA ARG A 789 -64.12 37.11 3.90
C ARG A 789 -62.87 36.63 4.64
N VAL A 790 -63.03 35.71 5.59
CA VAL A 790 -61.92 35.14 6.37
C VAL A 790 -61.01 34.28 5.48
N ARG A 791 -61.61 33.50 4.58
CA ARG A 791 -60.87 32.65 3.64
C ARG A 791 -60.02 33.47 2.67
N GLU A 792 -60.59 34.54 2.12
CA GLU A 792 -59.90 35.49 1.24
C GLU A 792 -58.75 36.19 1.98
N ARG A 793 -58.94 36.63 3.23
CA ARG A 793 -57.88 37.23 4.05
C ARG A 793 -56.72 36.28 4.30
N LEU A 794 -57.02 35.01 4.62
CA LEU A 794 -56.01 33.98 4.87
C LEU A 794 -55.22 33.63 3.60
N GLN A 795 -55.86 33.72 2.42
CA GLN A 795 -55.25 33.47 1.10
C GLN A 795 -54.47 34.69 0.56
N ALA A 796 -54.95 35.92 0.74
CA ALA A 796 -54.32 37.14 0.20
C ALA A 796 -52.89 37.40 0.72
N CYS A 797 -52.48 36.74 1.81
CA CYS A 797 -51.12 36.81 2.34
C CYS A 797 -50.16 35.72 1.85
N SER A 798 -50.55 34.84 0.93
CA SER A 798 -49.67 33.80 0.34
C SER A 798 -48.80 34.30 -0.82
N ASP A 799 -49.15 35.41 -1.46
CA ASP A 799 -48.54 35.83 -2.74
C ASP A 799 -47.28 36.71 -2.57
N LYS A 800 -46.70 36.75 -1.36
CA LYS A 800 -45.42 37.42 -1.08
C LYS A 800 -44.55 36.53 -0.20
N SER A 801 -43.91 35.54 -0.79
CA SER A 801 -42.67 34.93 -0.30
C SER A 801 -41.91 34.32 -1.46
#